data_AF-A0A226EH75-F1
#
_entry.id   AF-A0A226EH75-F1
#
_cell.length_a   1.000
_cell.length_b   1.000
_cell.length_c   1.000
_cell.angle_alpha   90.00
_cell.angle_beta   90.00
_cell.angle_gamma   90.00
#
_symmetry.space_group_name_H-M   'P 1'
#
loop_
_entity.id
_entity.type
_entity.pdbx_description
1 polymer ?
#
loop_
_entity_poly.entity_id
_entity_poly.type
_entity_poly.pdbx_seq_one_letter_code
_entity_poly.pdbx_strand_id
1 'polypeptide(L)'
;MATDPLPQDFSSPWGPFDSENVQEQIVSTLSHILQNISFLYNGSSLLNPLLDLSYSTSAAQEAIYDNMKNLTFNIFSDAFSTTGVDGSSSFLLKNLETAQVISTISYFGVLVQYLAAFVTTLVGGWILNRVTLKNEIITDILETVISFFIVLPALPAIAVFLLGILVVRTLIMIYLRVTYPDGKISMLNPVDGFWAFEDFASCSTCLGLYIIEGNCDIEKIRARQKKTIESDLVGGKMTRKLITVLGFSCWETIPPEELDMRKYVRSVNSRGEEIDEQKVQSLEVMREKDVFQVMRIIQDKPIENKAPWEIVVIPKFTYDKGESSGEQIKHYAVIYRIHHSIMDGISTANVLHSVMADKPFEFSLDPIKPLGRRRASTFETGLLYFLGLLSMPRVTIRNLLMVDNYQNKYCLPGHQLTGPKTLSWSRPIKMDALKAIKTSTETSIYTVLLSSLGGAVRQFYVKNGIKIDCENYHVMTPIALLPYPDRKPRNRFTGVLMPTNVEEKNLSPVERLHKNFNNLKALGSSSATFLAVANWYFPVVMGILPLFLHKPISLLIHLKMSLSNVPGPAEDVFIYEGGKIVDIGIWLPIKYSLGLGMGLFSYKDKVRACVVGDKAYYQNDTDIEFLTSAFENELTLLGRSIGMEDIFVSE
;
A
#
# COMPACT_ATOMS: atom_id res chain seq x y z
N MET A 1 -48.62 -7.02 51.77
CA MET A 1 -47.38 -6.57 52.41
C MET A 1 -46.37 -6.38 51.29
N ALA A 2 -46.43 -5.25 50.60
CA ALA A 2 -45.70 -4.02 50.94
C ALA A 2 -44.19 -4.21 50.72
N THR A 3 -43.72 -3.83 49.52
CA THR A 3 -42.32 -3.48 49.27
C THR A 3 -42.34 -2.04 48.79
N ASP A 4 -41.89 -1.15 49.68
CA ASP A 4 -41.80 0.30 49.46
C ASP A 4 -40.98 0.65 48.21
N PRO A 5 -41.33 1.74 47.50
CA PRO A 5 -40.50 2.28 46.44
C PRO A 5 -39.29 3.01 47.04
N LEU A 6 -38.11 2.80 46.44
CA LEU A 6 -36.89 3.53 46.75
C LEU A 6 -37.07 5.06 46.57
N PRO A 7 -36.41 5.91 47.38
CA PRO A 7 -36.61 7.35 47.34
C PRO A 7 -36.10 7.96 46.04
N GLN A 8 -36.94 8.76 45.39
CA GLN A 8 -36.51 9.81 44.48
C GLN A 8 -35.86 10.91 45.32
N ASP A 9 -34.53 11.01 45.27
CA ASP A 9 -33.77 12.27 45.30
C ASP A 9 -32.26 11.97 45.43
N PHE A 10 -31.58 11.88 44.28
CA PHE A 10 -30.15 12.16 44.20
C PHE A 10 -29.99 13.42 43.35
N SER A 11 -30.16 14.57 44.00
CA SER A 11 -29.54 15.81 43.49
C SER A 11 -28.03 15.63 43.56
N SER A 12 -27.39 15.54 42.39
CA SER A 12 -25.93 15.63 42.23
C SER A 12 -25.38 16.84 43.02
N PRO A 13 -24.24 16.73 43.72
CA PRO A 13 -23.60 17.87 44.39
C PRO A 13 -23.02 18.89 43.37
N TRP A 14 -23.06 18.53 42.09
CA TRP A 14 -22.81 19.42 40.97
C TRP A 14 -24.16 19.89 40.44
N GLY A 15 -24.42 21.19 40.50
CA GLY A 15 -25.57 21.82 39.84
C GLY A 15 -25.64 21.50 38.34
N PRO A 16 -26.63 22.01 37.59
CA PRO A 16 -26.78 21.71 36.17
C PRO A 16 -25.45 21.95 35.45
N PHE A 17 -24.83 20.87 34.96
CA PHE A 17 -23.56 20.92 34.26
C PHE A 17 -23.76 21.72 32.98
N ASP A 18 -23.13 22.89 32.93
CA ASP A 18 -23.13 23.76 31.77
C ASP A 18 -22.23 23.14 30.69
N SER A 19 -22.82 22.25 29.89
CA SER A 19 -22.08 21.37 28.97
C SER A 19 -21.26 22.14 27.94
N GLU A 20 -21.71 23.33 27.54
CA GLU A 20 -20.99 24.19 26.58
C GLU A 20 -19.67 24.73 27.15
N ASN A 21 -19.65 25.12 28.44
CA ASN A 21 -18.49 25.72 29.09
C ASN A 21 -17.36 24.69 29.34
N VAL A 22 -17.75 23.45 29.68
CA VAL A 22 -16.82 22.32 29.79
C VAL A 22 -16.29 21.93 28.41
N GLN A 23 -17.13 21.98 27.38
CA GLN A 23 -16.74 21.73 26.00
C GLN A 23 -15.69 22.74 25.52
N GLU A 24 -15.90 24.03 25.76
CA GLU A 24 -14.96 25.10 25.42
C GLU A 24 -13.64 24.98 26.20
N GLN A 25 -13.68 24.66 27.51
CA GLN A 25 -12.46 24.44 28.30
C GLN A 25 -11.67 23.21 27.85
N ILE A 26 -12.33 22.11 27.51
CA ILE A 26 -11.68 20.90 26.98
C ILE A 26 -11.08 21.20 25.61
N VAL A 27 -11.81 21.88 24.73
CA VAL A 27 -11.33 22.28 23.40
C VAL A 27 -10.12 23.21 23.50
N SER A 28 -10.18 24.21 24.37
CA SER A 28 -9.08 25.15 24.62
C SER A 28 -7.83 24.43 25.17
N THR A 29 -8.01 23.56 26.17
CA THR A 29 -6.92 22.81 26.79
C THR A 29 -6.28 21.82 25.81
N LEU A 30 -7.10 21.07 25.05
CA LEU A 30 -6.61 20.16 24.01
C LEU A 30 -5.91 20.93 22.87
N SER A 31 -6.48 22.06 22.43
CA SER A 31 -5.86 22.91 21.41
C SER A 31 -4.49 23.42 21.86
N HIS A 32 -4.37 23.86 23.12
CA HIS A 32 -3.10 24.33 23.67
C HIS A 32 -2.05 23.21 23.79
N ILE A 33 -2.45 22.00 24.20
CA ILE A 33 -1.58 20.81 24.21
C ILE A 33 -1.12 20.45 22.79
N LEU A 34 -2.04 20.48 21.82
CA LEU A 34 -1.77 20.09 20.44
C LEU A 34 -0.93 21.15 19.68
N GLN A 35 -1.09 22.44 19.99
CA GLN A 35 -0.23 23.51 19.48
C GLN A 35 1.21 23.38 19.97
N ASN A 36 1.42 23.03 21.25
CA ASN A 36 2.76 22.77 21.79
C ASN A 36 3.41 21.52 21.17
N ILE A 37 2.61 20.51 20.78
CA ILE A 37 3.10 19.37 20.00
C ILE A 37 3.42 19.78 18.55
N SER A 38 2.66 20.72 17.96
CA SER A 38 2.97 21.27 16.62
C SER A 38 4.30 22.05 16.58
N PHE A 39 4.71 22.64 17.71
CA PHE A 39 6.01 23.31 17.82
C PHE A 39 7.19 22.33 17.70
N LEU A 40 7.04 21.09 18.20
CA LEU A 40 7.97 19.98 17.96
C LEU A 40 7.95 19.51 16.49
N TYR A 41 6.83 19.74 15.79
CA TYR A 41 6.57 19.33 14.41
C TYR A 41 7.25 20.24 13.37
N ASN A 42 7.49 21.52 13.71
CA ASN A 42 8.18 22.49 12.86
C ASN A 42 9.72 22.50 13.04
N GLY A 43 10.27 21.65 13.93
CA GLY A 43 11.71 21.46 14.11
C GLY A 43 12.33 20.60 13.01
N SER A 44 12.25 21.04 11.75
CA SER A 44 12.74 20.33 10.57
C SER A 44 14.27 20.16 10.50
N SER A 45 15.03 20.66 11.48
CA SER A 45 16.50 20.59 11.51
C SER A 45 17.06 19.34 12.20
N LEU A 46 16.25 18.57 12.93
CA LEU A 46 16.74 17.46 13.77
C LEU A 46 16.82 16.10 13.06
N LEU A 47 16.12 15.91 11.94
CA LEU A 47 16.03 14.62 11.23
C LEU A 47 17.00 14.47 10.04
N ASN A 48 17.48 15.59 9.48
CA ASN A 48 18.44 15.55 8.36
C ASN A 48 19.79 14.89 8.71
N PRO A 49 20.37 15.07 9.92
CA PRO A 49 21.63 14.41 10.27
C PRO A 49 21.49 12.88 10.44
N LEU A 50 20.28 12.38 10.76
CA LEU A 50 20.02 10.95 10.97
C LEU A 50 19.91 10.17 9.65
N LEU A 51 19.57 10.84 8.55
CA LEU A 51 19.51 10.25 7.21
C LEU A 51 20.89 10.19 6.52
N ASP A 52 21.86 11.00 6.95
CA ASP A 52 23.26 10.99 6.48
C ASP A 52 24.19 10.01 7.24
N LEU A 53 23.66 9.31 8.26
CA LEU A 53 24.42 8.44 9.16
C LEU A 53 25.03 7.19 8.50
N SER A 54 24.71 6.87 7.25
CA SER A 54 25.26 5.67 6.60
C SER A 54 26.65 5.88 6.00
N TYR A 55 27.23 7.10 6.01
CA TYR A 55 28.50 7.39 5.30
C TYR A 55 29.47 8.38 5.97
N SER A 56 29.39 8.61 7.29
CA SER A 56 30.21 9.66 7.93
C SER A 56 31.64 9.19 8.26
N THR A 57 32.65 9.92 7.76
CA THR A 57 34.07 9.80 8.17
C THR A 57 34.28 10.29 9.62
N SER A 58 35.42 9.97 10.25
CA SER A 58 35.71 10.34 11.65
C SER A 58 35.55 11.84 11.96
N ALA A 59 35.76 12.71 10.97
CA ALA A 59 35.60 14.16 11.10
C ALA A 59 34.13 14.61 11.28
N ALA A 60 33.17 13.87 10.72
CA ALA A 60 31.75 14.16 10.90
C ALA A 60 31.25 13.74 12.30
N GLN A 61 31.85 12.69 12.88
CA GLN A 61 31.60 12.32 14.27
C GLN A 61 32.13 13.36 15.26
N GLU A 62 33.29 13.96 15.00
CA GLU A 62 33.82 15.08 15.79
C GLU A 62 32.95 16.34 15.69
N ALA A 63 32.47 16.69 14.49
CA ALA A 63 31.57 17.83 14.30
C ALA A 63 30.21 17.64 15.00
N ILE A 64 29.68 16.41 15.04
CA ILE A 64 28.47 16.06 15.77
C ILE A 64 28.70 16.11 17.28
N TYR A 65 29.87 15.65 17.75
CA TYR A 65 30.28 15.74 19.14
C TYR A 65 30.35 17.20 19.61
N ASP A 66 30.98 18.09 18.83
CA ASP A 66 31.07 19.51 19.16
C ASP A 66 29.70 20.22 19.09
N ASN A 67 28.84 19.86 18.13
CA ASN A 67 27.48 20.41 18.05
C ASN A 67 26.58 19.96 19.21
N MET A 68 26.63 18.68 19.61
CA MET A 68 25.87 18.21 20.77
C MET A 68 26.41 18.80 22.08
N LYS A 69 27.73 18.96 22.21
CA LYS A 69 28.36 19.62 23.35
C LYS A 69 27.91 21.09 23.47
N ASN A 70 27.88 21.82 22.37
CA ASN A 70 27.43 23.21 22.32
C ASN A 70 25.92 23.35 22.58
N LEU A 71 25.10 22.44 22.04
CA LEU A 71 23.65 22.42 22.27
C LEU A 71 23.32 22.14 23.75
N THR A 72 24.00 21.16 24.35
CA THR A 72 23.86 20.83 25.76
C THR A 72 24.30 22.02 26.63
N PHE A 73 25.42 22.65 26.30
CA PHE A 73 25.90 23.85 27.01
C PHE A 73 24.88 25.01 26.96
N ASN A 74 24.26 25.25 25.81
CA ASN A 74 23.27 26.32 25.65
C ASN A 74 21.97 26.04 26.41
N ILE A 75 21.45 24.80 26.36
CA ILE A 75 20.24 24.40 27.10
C ILE A 75 20.45 24.53 28.61
N PHE A 76 21.62 24.14 29.11
CA PHE A 76 21.94 24.27 30.54
C PHE A 76 22.22 25.73 30.93
N SER A 77 22.88 26.53 30.07
CA SER A 77 23.11 27.96 30.33
C SER A 77 21.79 28.75 30.44
N ASP A 78 20.80 28.45 29.59
CA ASP A 78 19.48 29.07 29.65
C ASP A 78 18.67 28.61 30.87
N ALA A 79 18.79 27.34 31.26
CA ALA A 79 18.15 26.81 32.47
C ALA A 79 18.75 27.35 33.78
N PHE A 80 20.01 27.76 33.79
CA PHE A 80 20.68 28.31 34.98
C PHE A 80 20.55 29.84 35.11
N SER A 81 20.37 30.57 34.00
CA SER A 81 20.09 32.02 34.04
C SER A 81 18.73 32.34 34.67
N THR A 82 17.81 31.38 34.66
CA THR A 82 16.45 31.52 35.19
C THR A 82 16.34 31.23 36.70
N THR A 83 17.38 30.70 37.35
CA THR A 83 17.34 30.28 38.77
C THR A 83 18.17 31.13 39.73
N GLY A 84 18.88 32.17 39.27
CA GLY A 84 19.44 33.22 40.14
C GLY A 84 20.42 32.79 41.23
N VAL A 85 21.32 31.84 40.97
CA VAL A 85 22.30 31.34 41.96
C VAL A 85 23.70 31.94 41.72
N ASP A 86 24.28 32.52 42.76
CA ASP A 86 25.56 33.27 42.76
C ASP A 86 26.81 32.46 42.39
N GLY A 87 27.78 33.17 41.79
CA GLY A 87 28.85 32.63 40.94
C GLY A 87 29.98 31.80 41.58
N SER A 88 30.02 31.56 42.89
CA SER A 88 31.14 30.82 43.54
C SER A 88 30.89 29.30 43.66
N SER A 89 29.64 28.84 43.68
CA SER A 89 29.25 27.42 43.56
C SER A 89 29.30 26.90 42.12
N SER A 90 29.32 27.81 41.14
CA SER A 90 29.32 27.48 39.71
C SER A 90 30.60 26.79 39.21
N PHE A 91 31.76 27.02 39.86
CA PHE A 91 33.06 26.50 39.38
C PHE A 91 33.33 25.06 39.83
N LEU A 92 32.92 24.68 41.06
CA LEU A 92 33.05 23.32 41.58
C LEU A 92 31.98 22.38 40.98
N LEU A 93 30.75 22.86 40.76
CA LEU A 93 29.69 22.10 40.07
C LEU A 93 29.94 21.98 38.57
N LYS A 94 30.47 23.02 37.89
CA LYS A 94 30.87 22.91 36.47
C LYS A 94 31.81 21.75 36.22
N ASN A 95 32.83 21.55 37.06
CA ASN A 95 33.82 20.48 36.82
C ASN A 95 33.29 19.08 37.16
N LEU A 96 32.40 18.94 38.15
CA LEU A 96 31.75 17.67 38.50
C LEU A 96 30.67 17.25 37.48
N GLU A 97 29.85 18.19 37.00
CA GLU A 97 28.84 17.95 35.97
C GLU A 97 29.47 17.73 34.59
N THR A 98 30.53 18.46 34.22
CA THR A 98 31.20 18.22 32.93
C THR A 98 31.88 16.84 32.92
N ALA A 99 32.48 16.40 34.03
CA ALA A 99 33.06 15.06 34.13
C ALA A 99 32.00 13.95 34.16
N GLN A 100 30.85 14.14 34.83
CA GLN A 100 29.73 13.19 34.80
C GLN A 100 29.00 13.16 33.46
N VAL A 101 28.85 14.29 32.78
CA VAL A 101 28.28 14.36 31.43
C VAL A 101 29.24 13.72 30.41
N ILE A 102 30.55 14.00 30.50
CA ILE A 102 31.56 13.35 29.65
C ILE A 102 31.60 11.84 29.94
N SER A 103 31.52 11.42 31.20
CA SER A 103 31.49 9.99 31.52
C SER A 103 30.20 9.34 31.03
N THR A 104 29.04 9.98 31.17
CA THR A 104 27.74 9.48 30.68
C THR A 104 27.72 9.39 29.16
N ILE A 105 28.27 10.37 28.44
CA ILE A 105 28.44 10.34 26.98
C ILE A 105 29.43 9.23 26.58
N SER A 106 30.50 9.03 27.36
CA SER A 106 31.46 7.94 27.12
C SER A 106 30.84 6.57 27.38
N TYR A 107 30.03 6.40 28.44
CA TYR A 107 29.27 5.19 28.72
C TYR A 107 28.20 4.93 27.66
N PHE A 108 27.56 5.98 27.15
CA PHE A 108 26.64 5.89 26.01
C PHE A 108 27.37 5.48 24.73
N GLY A 109 28.54 6.05 24.46
CA GLY A 109 29.39 5.64 23.33
C GLY A 109 29.87 4.19 23.43
N VAL A 110 30.27 3.75 24.62
CA VAL A 110 30.62 2.35 24.91
C VAL A 110 29.39 1.45 24.73
N LEU A 111 28.22 1.85 25.23
CA LEU A 111 26.96 1.12 25.04
C LEU A 111 26.61 0.98 23.55
N VAL A 112 26.74 2.06 22.76
CA VAL A 112 26.53 2.04 21.31
C VAL A 112 27.53 1.13 20.61
N GLN A 113 28.81 1.15 21.01
CA GLN A 113 29.83 0.24 20.46
C GLN A 113 29.57 -1.22 20.84
N TYR A 114 29.15 -1.50 22.07
CA TYR A 114 28.73 -2.84 22.49
C TYR A 114 27.48 -3.29 21.75
N LEU A 115 26.51 -2.41 21.53
CA LEU A 115 25.32 -2.70 20.74
C LEU A 115 25.68 -2.97 19.28
N ALA A 116 26.56 -2.17 18.69
CA ALA A 116 27.04 -2.33 17.32
C ALA A 116 27.84 -3.63 17.18
N ALA A 117 28.73 -3.95 18.11
CA ALA A 117 29.47 -5.20 18.14
C ALA A 117 28.53 -6.40 18.34
N PHE A 118 27.57 -6.31 19.25
CA PHE A 118 26.56 -7.34 19.51
C PHE A 118 25.68 -7.59 18.28
N VAL A 119 25.18 -6.53 17.63
CA VAL A 119 24.43 -6.61 16.38
C VAL A 119 25.31 -7.17 15.27
N THR A 120 26.58 -6.76 15.16
CA THR A 120 27.52 -7.30 14.15
C THR A 120 27.81 -8.78 14.38
N THR A 121 27.97 -9.23 15.63
CA THR A 121 28.15 -10.64 15.97
C THR A 121 26.87 -11.45 15.71
N LEU A 122 25.70 -10.90 16.00
CA LEU A 122 24.41 -11.55 15.74
C LEU A 122 24.09 -11.63 14.25
N VAL A 123 24.32 -10.56 13.48
CA VAL A 123 24.17 -10.53 12.02
C VAL A 123 25.22 -11.42 11.37
N GLY A 124 26.46 -11.41 11.84
CA GLY A 124 27.51 -12.32 11.40
C GLY A 124 27.16 -13.79 11.67
N GLY A 125 26.62 -14.10 12.85
CA GLY A 125 26.12 -15.43 13.20
C GLY A 125 24.88 -15.85 12.41
N TRP A 126 24.00 -14.91 12.08
CA TRP A 126 22.85 -15.12 11.19
C TRP A 126 23.29 -15.51 9.77
N ILE A 127 24.25 -14.78 9.20
CA ILE A 127 24.86 -15.09 7.89
C ILE A 127 25.53 -16.47 7.95
N LEU A 128 26.30 -16.76 9.00
CA LEU A 128 26.98 -18.04 9.16
C LEU A 128 25.97 -19.20 9.25
N ASN A 129 24.91 -19.06 10.03
CA ASN A 129 23.88 -20.09 10.19
C ASN A 129 23.14 -20.37 8.87
N ARG A 130 22.87 -19.35 8.05
CA ARG A 130 22.27 -19.51 6.71
C ARG A 130 23.13 -20.36 5.77
N VAL A 131 24.46 -20.28 5.93
CA VAL A 131 25.43 -21.04 5.13
C VAL A 131 25.66 -22.45 5.70
N THR A 132 25.52 -22.64 7.02
CA THR A 132 25.93 -23.89 7.70
C THR A 132 24.77 -24.84 8.01
N LEU A 133 23.56 -24.35 8.26
CA LEU A 133 22.41 -25.16 8.66
C LEU A 133 21.54 -25.52 7.45
N LYS A 134 21.46 -26.83 7.14
CA LYS A 134 20.58 -27.35 6.06
C LYS A 134 19.11 -27.50 6.47
N ASN A 135 18.76 -27.31 7.75
CA ASN A 135 17.39 -27.45 8.24
C ASN A 135 16.71 -26.08 8.35
N GLU A 136 15.80 -25.80 7.41
CA GLU A 136 15.09 -24.53 7.28
C GLU A 136 14.35 -24.11 8.55
N ILE A 137 13.75 -25.06 9.28
CA ILE A 137 12.97 -24.76 10.49
C ILE A 137 13.87 -24.25 11.62
N ILE A 138 15.03 -24.89 11.81
CA ILE A 138 15.98 -24.50 12.86
C ILE A 138 16.58 -23.13 12.54
N THR A 139 16.94 -22.92 11.27
CA THR A 139 17.40 -21.62 10.78
C THR A 139 16.33 -20.56 11.07
N ASP A 140 15.09 -20.77 10.65
CA ASP A 140 13.96 -19.85 10.88
C ASP A 140 13.74 -19.47 12.34
N ILE A 141 13.81 -20.44 13.25
CA ILE A 141 13.68 -20.20 14.70
C ILE A 141 14.87 -19.36 15.19
N LEU A 142 16.10 -19.72 14.82
CA LEU A 142 17.29 -18.98 15.20
C LEU A 142 17.28 -17.54 14.65
N GLU A 143 16.90 -17.35 13.39
CA GLU A 143 16.73 -16.02 12.79
C GLU A 143 15.73 -15.19 13.59
N THR A 144 14.63 -15.80 14.02
CA THR A 144 13.59 -15.12 14.82
C THR A 144 14.12 -14.70 16.18
N VAL A 145 14.81 -15.61 16.89
CA VAL A 145 15.40 -15.35 18.21
C VAL A 145 16.47 -14.26 18.11
N ILE A 146 17.40 -14.38 17.16
CA ILE A 146 18.45 -13.39 16.91
C ILE A 146 17.84 -12.02 16.59
N SER A 147 16.87 -11.97 15.68
CA SER A 147 16.17 -10.74 15.31
C SER A 147 15.48 -10.09 16.51
N PHE A 148 14.89 -10.90 17.38
CA PHE A 148 14.30 -10.42 18.62
C PHE A 148 15.35 -9.77 19.53
N PHE A 149 16.50 -10.41 19.74
CA PHE A 149 17.59 -9.83 20.54
C PHE A 149 18.22 -8.58 19.92
N ILE A 150 18.23 -8.45 18.60
CA ILE A 150 18.66 -7.22 17.91
C ILE A 150 17.68 -6.07 18.19
N VAL A 151 16.37 -6.33 18.17
CA VAL A 151 15.34 -5.29 18.36
C VAL A 151 15.06 -5.03 19.85
N LEU A 152 15.31 -6.01 20.73
CA LEU A 152 15.00 -5.95 22.16
C LEU A 152 15.52 -4.68 22.87
N PRO A 153 16.75 -4.19 22.63
CA PRO A 153 17.24 -2.95 23.23
C PRO A 153 16.47 -1.70 22.76
N ALA A 154 15.92 -1.73 21.53
CA ALA A 154 15.13 -0.64 20.97
C ALA A 154 13.64 -0.72 21.36
N LEU A 155 13.14 -1.88 21.81
CA LEU A 155 11.72 -2.09 22.13
C LEU A 155 11.17 -1.08 23.15
N PRO A 156 11.85 -0.74 24.27
CA PRO A 156 11.33 0.26 25.21
C PRO A 156 11.13 1.63 24.55
N ALA A 157 12.08 2.08 23.73
CA ALA A 157 11.98 3.35 23.02
C ALA A 157 10.86 3.34 21.97
N ILE A 158 10.75 2.25 21.20
CA ILE A 158 9.66 2.05 20.23
C ILE A 158 8.31 2.03 20.94
N ALA A 159 8.20 1.35 22.08
CA ALA A 159 6.97 1.27 22.86
C ALA A 159 6.55 2.63 23.42
N VAL A 160 7.48 3.40 24.01
CA VAL A 160 7.22 4.76 24.49
C VAL A 160 6.80 5.67 23.34
N PHE A 161 7.48 5.60 22.20
CA PHE A 161 7.14 6.37 21.02
C PHE A 161 5.73 6.05 20.50
N LEU A 162 5.42 4.76 20.29
CA LEU A 162 4.09 4.33 19.84
C LEU A 162 3.00 4.66 20.86
N LEU A 163 3.26 4.54 22.16
CA LEU A 163 2.33 4.94 23.22
C LEU A 163 2.05 6.44 23.16
N GLY A 164 3.07 7.27 22.97
CA GLY A 164 2.93 8.71 22.76
C GLY A 164 2.03 9.01 21.56
N ILE A 165 2.26 8.36 20.42
CA ILE A 165 1.41 8.49 19.23
C ILE A 165 -0.04 8.08 19.53
N LEU A 166 -0.26 6.97 20.25
CA LEU A 166 -1.59 6.50 20.60
C LEU A 166 -2.31 7.47 21.55
N VAL A 167 -1.60 8.06 22.52
CA VAL A 167 -2.14 9.11 23.40
C VAL A 167 -2.56 10.32 22.57
N VAL A 168 -1.68 10.85 21.72
CA VAL A 168 -1.99 12.00 20.84
C VAL A 168 -3.18 11.68 19.93
N ARG A 169 -3.17 10.52 19.28
CA ARG A 169 -4.27 10.08 18.43
C ARG A 169 -5.58 9.98 19.21
N THR A 170 -5.54 9.51 20.46
CA THR A 170 -6.72 9.43 21.34
C THR A 170 -7.22 10.81 21.73
N LEU A 171 -6.33 11.74 22.07
CA LEU A 171 -6.68 13.13 22.34
C LEU A 171 -7.34 13.79 21.12
N ILE A 172 -6.82 13.54 19.91
CA ILE A 172 -7.43 14.03 18.66
C ILE A 172 -8.80 13.39 18.45
N MET A 173 -8.97 12.08 18.69
CA MET A 173 -10.29 11.44 18.60
C MET A 173 -11.30 12.06 19.57
N ILE A 174 -10.88 12.37 20.80
CA ILE A 174 -11.72 13.07 21.79
C ILE A 174 -12.05 14.47 21.29
N TYR A 175 -11.04 15.25 20.87
CA TYR A 175 -11.21 16.58 20.28
C TYR A 175 -12.22 16.58 19.12
N LEU A 176 -12.10 15.62 18.19
CA LEU A 176 -13.02 15.50 17.05
C LEU A 176 -14.45 15.18 17.49
N ARG A 177 -14.65 14.27 18.46
CA ARG A 177 -15.99 13.97 19.00
C ARG A 177 -16.62 15.15 19.72
N VAL A 178 -15.80 15.95 20.39
CA VAL A 178 -16.24 17.14 21.11
C VAL A 178 -16.55 18.28 20.15
N THR A 179 -15.73 18.48 19.10
CA THR A 179 -15.90 19.59 18.14
C THR A 179 -16.98 19.29 17.10
N TYR A 180 -17.09 18.02 16.68
CA TYR A 180 -18.01 17.53 15.65
C TYR A 180 -18.87 16.39 16.22
N PRO A 181 -19.81 16.69 17.14
CA PRO A 181 -20.65 15.68 17.79
C PRO A 181 -21.59 14.95 16.81
N ASP A 182 -21.89 15.58 15.66
CA ASP A 182 -22.62 15.00 14.53
C ASP A 182 -21.80 13.96 13.74
N GLY A 183 -20.51 13.83 14.03
CA GLY A 183 -19.60 12.92 13.32
C GLY A 183 -19.22 13.41 11.93
N LYS A 184 -19.39 14.71 11.63
CA LYS A 184 -18.98 15.30 10.35
C LYS A 184 -17.53 14.98 10.01
N ILE A 185 -16.63 15.09 10.99
CA ILE A 185 -15.23 14.69 10.87
C ILE A 185 -14.95 13.52 11.82
N SER A 186 -14.34 12.47 11.30
CA SER A 186 -13.97 11.28 12.07
C SER A 186 -12.57 10.78 11.74
N MET A 187 -11.87 10.26 12.74
CA MET A 187 -10.54 9.67 12.57
C MET A 187 -10.60 8.46 11.63
N LEU A 188 -9.67 8.37 10.67
CA LEU A 188 -9.58 7.26 9.73
C LEU A 188 -9.18 5.97 10.46
N ASN A 189 -9.75 4.82 10.08
CA ASN A 189 -9.28 3.51 10.55
C ASN A 189 -7.80 3.32 10.18
N PRO A 190 -6.93 2.84 11.08
CA PRO A 190 -5.52 2.56 10.76
C PRO A 190 -5.27 1.83 9.44
N VAL A 191 -6.03 0.79 9.10
CA VAL A 191 -5.78 0.04 7.85
C VAL A 191 -6.04 0.92 6.60
N ASP A 192 -7.06 1.77 6.65
CA ASP A 192 -7.34 2.72 5.58
C ASP A 192 -6.35 3.90 5.61
N GLY A 193 -5.86 4.25 6.80
CA GLY A 193 -4.87 5.31 7.05
C GLY A 193 -3.51 5.06 6.43
N PHE A 194 -3.12 3.80 6.24
CA PHE A 194 -1.91 3.43 5.50
C PHE A 194 -1.85 4.06 4.10
N TRP A 195 -3.01 4.24 3.47
CA TRP A 195 -3.13 4.77 2.12
C TRP A 195 -3.28 6.29 2.08
N ALA A 196 -3.36 6.97 3.22
CA ALA A 196 -3.79 8.36 3.24
C ALA A 196 -2.70 9.37 2.84
N PHE A 197 -1.41 8.99 2.86
CA PHE A 197 -0.35 9.84 2.36
C PHE A 197 -0.43 9.92 0.82
N GLU A 198 -0.58 11.11 0.28
CA GLU A 198 -0.61 11.36 -1.16
C GLU A 198 0.45 12.40 -1.54
N ASP A 199 1.11 12.18 -2.67
CA ASP A 199 2.08 13.07 -3.29
C ASP A 199 2.00 12.88 -4.82
N PHE A 200 2.51 13.84 -5.59
CA PHE A 200 2.60 13.67 -7.04
C PHE A 200 3.41 12.42 -7.37
N ALA A 201 2.94 11.64 -8.34
CA ALA A 201 3.52 10.35 -8.73
C ALA A 201 3.57 9.28 -7.60
N SER A 202 3.00 9.53 -6.44
CA SER A 202 2.92 8.56 -5.34
C SER A 202 1.50 8.54 -4.75
N CYS A 203 0.52 8.39 -5.63
CA CYS A 203 -0.91 8.32 -5.30
C CYS A 203 -1.37 6.88 -5.01
N SER A 204 -2.38 6.74 -4.16
CA SER A 204 -2.98 5.45 -3.76
C SER A 204 -4.19 5.07 -4.60
N THR A 205 -4.33 5.64 -5.78
CA THR A 205 -5.47 5.38 -6.66
C THR A 205 -5.23 4.17 -7.54
N CYS A 206 -6.14 3.19 -7.45
CA CYS A 206 -6.30 2.14 -8.47
C CYS A 206 -7.03 2.71 -9.67
N LEU A 207 -6.68 2.20 -10.86
CA LEU A 207 -7.45 2.42 -12.08
C LEU A 207 -8.08 1.12 -12.54
N GLY A 208 -9.38 1.13 -12.79
CA GLY A 208 -10.11 0.05 -13.45
C GLY A 208 -10.64 0.53 -14.80
N LEU A 209 -10.29 -0.14 -15.89
CA LEU A 209 -10.78 0.15 -17.24
C LEU A 209 -11.84 -0.87 -17.63
N TYR A 210 -13.02 -0.39 -18.01
CA TYR A 210 -14.16 -1.21 -18.42
C TYR A 210 -14.50 -0.85 -19.85
N ILE A 211 -14.43 -1.82 -20.76
CA ILE A 211 -14.86 -1.65 -22.14
C ILE A 211 -16.27 -2.21 -22.26
N ILE A 212 -17.20 -1.41 -22.77
CA ILE A 212 -18.63 -1.73 -22.76
C ILE A 212 -19.21 -1.63 -24.17
N GLU A 213 -20.01 -2.62 -24.56
CA GLU A 213 -20.75 -2.63 -25.83
C GLU A 213 -21.92 -1.63 -25.80
N GLY A 214 -22.12 -0.94 -26.93
CA GLY A 214 -23.26 -0.06 -27.17
C GLY A 214 -22.87 1.42 -27.26
N ASN A 215 -23.88 2.28 -27.24
CA ASN A 215 -23.70 3.73 -27.21
C ASN A 215 -23.59 4.20 -25.76
N CYS A 216 -22.66 5.10 -25.50
CA CYS A 216 -22.50 5.70 -24.18
C CYS A 216 -23.70 6.59 -23.81
N ASP A 217 -24.29 6.33 -22.65
CA ASP A 217 -25.25 7.22 -21.98
C ASP A 217 -24.69 7.60 -20.60
N ILE A 218 -24.17 8.83 -20.51
CA ILE A 218 -23.52 9.29 -19.27
C ILE A 218 -24.52 9.50 -18.14
N GLU A 219 -25.78 9.80 -18.42
CA GLU A 219 -26.81 9.98 -17.40
C GLU A 219 -27.15 8.65 -16.73
N LYS A 220 -27.18 7.55 -17.49
CA LYS A 220 -27.28 6.19 -16.91
C LYS A 220 -26.09 5.85 -16.02
N ILE A 221 -24.88 6.24 -16.42
CA ILE A 221 -23.67 6.05 -15.61
C ILE A 221 -23.78 6.82 -14.30
N ARG A 222 -24.17 8.11 -14.36
CA ARG A 222 -24.37 8.97 -13.18
C ARG A 222 -25.46 8.44 -12.26
N ALA A 223 -26.61 8.03 -12.82
CA ALA A 223 -27.72 7.47 -12.06
C ALA A 223 -27.32 6.16 -11.35
N ARG A 224 -26.62 5.27 -12.05
CA ARG A 224 -26.08 4.04 -11.45
C ARG A 224 -25.07 4.34 -10.35
N GLN A 225 -24.15 5.29 -10.59
CA GLN A 225 -23.16 5.65 -9.59
C GLN A 225 -23.78 6.31 -8.35
N LYS A 226 -24.80 7.15 -8.54
CA LYS A 226 -25.60 7.71 -7.45
C LYS A 226 -26.23 6.62 -6.59
N LYS A 227 -26.87 5.62 -7.22
CA LYS A 227 -27.39 4.44 -6.52
C LYS A 227 -26.30 3.65 -5.79
N THR A 228 -25.09 3.58 -6.34
CA THR A 228 -23.95 2.91 -5.69
C THR A 228 -23.53 3.62 -4.40
N ILE A 229 -23.41 4.95 -4.40
CA ILE A 229 -22.99 5.71 -3.21
C ILE A 229 -24.07 5.78 -2.14
N GLU A 230 -25.35 5.74 -2.53
CA GLU A 230 -26.51 5.72 -1.63
C GLU A 230 -26.79 4.31 -1.06
N SER A 231 -26.11 3.28 -1.57
CA SER A 231 -26.30 1.90 -1.11
C SER A 231 -25.75 1.67 0.30
N ASP A 232 -26.54 0.97 1.13
CA ASP A 232 -26.13 0.50 2.46
C ASP A 232 -24.85 -0.35 2.44
N LEU A 233 -24.54 -0.98 1.30
CA LEU A 233 -23.32 -1.77 1.14
C LEU A 233 -22.07 -0.92 1.33
N VAL A 234 -22.05 0.28 0.71
CA VAL A 234 -20.91 1.19 0.71
C VAL A 234 -20.82 1.97 2.02
N GLY A 235 -21.93 2.09 2.75
CA GLY A 235 -21.96 2.61 4.12
C GLY A 235 -21.38 4.02 4.26
N GLY A 236 -21.58 4.87 3.24
CA GLY A 236 -21.10 6.25 3.22
C GLY A 236 -19.59 6.43 3.04
N LYS A 237 -18.79 5.37 2.81
CA LYS A 237 -17.35 5.53 2.55
C LYS A 237 -17.06 6.36 1.29
N MET A 238 -17.94 6.27 0.28
CA MET A 238 -17.80 7.02 -0.98
C MET A 238 -18.39 8.44 -0.92
N THR A 239 -18.96 8.86 0.22
CA THR A 239 -19.49 10.22 0.43
C THR A 239 -18.61 11.03 1.38
N ARG A 240 -17.35 10.60 1.58
CA ARG A 240 -16.38 11.23 2.47
C ARG A 240 -15.12 11.60 1.71
N LYS A 241 -14.52 12.75 2.05
CA LYS A 241 -13.21 13.16 1.55
C LYS A 241 -12.13 12.98 2.61
N LEU A 242 -10.92 12.70 2.16
CA LEU A 242 -9.75 12.62 3.04
C LEU A 242 -9.27 14.02 3.39
N ILE A 243 -9.08 14.28 4.68
CA ILE A 243 -8.48 15.52 5.18
C ILE A 243 -7.41 15.20 6.22
N THR A 244 -6.55 16.17 6.50
CA THR A 244 -5.52 16.06 7.54
C THR A 244 -5.87 16.99 8.69
N VAL A 245 -6.00 16.43 9.90
CA VAL A 245 -6.22 17.18 11.13
C VAL A 245 -5.04 16.92 12.05
N LEU A 246 -4.29 17.97 12.38
CA LEU A 246 -3.12 17.90 13.29
C LEU A 246 -2.11 16.82 12.89
N GLY A 247 -1.92 16.63 11.58
CA GLY A 247 -1.00 15.64 11.04
C GLY A 247 -1.55 14.23 10.89
N PHE A 248 -2.79 13.97 11.29
CA PHE A 248 -3.45 12.66 11.18
C PHE A 248 -4.57 12.68 10.15
N SER A 249 -4.72 11.58 9.44
CA SER A 249 -5.74 11.43 8.40
C SER A 249 -7.12 11.21 9.01
N CYS A 250 -8.09 11.98 8.54
CA CYS A 250 -9.48 11.92 8.94
C CYS A 250 -10.40 11.86 7.71
N TRP A 251 -11.59 11.32 7.92
CA TRP A 251 -12.71 11.44 6.99
C TRP A 251 -13.51 12.69 7.33
N GLU A 252 -13.83 13.50 6.32
CA GLU A 252 -14.86 14.52 6.39
C GLU A 252 -16.05 14.09 5.52
N THR A 253 -17.24 14.05 6.12
CA THR A 253 -18.48 13.75 5.41
C THR A 253 -18.86 14.92 4.51
N ILE A 254 -19.11 14.62 3.23
CA ILE A 254 -19.58 15.59 2.25
C ILE A 254 -21.10 15.66 2.35
N PRO A 255 -21.69 16.85 2.50
CA PRO A 255 -23.14 16.99 2.51
C PRO A 255 -23.78 16.50 1.20
N PRO A 256 -24.98 15.89 1.24
CA PRO A 256 -25.68 15.42 0.05
C PRO A 256 -25.87 16.48 -1.03
N GLU A 257 -26.11 17.74 -0.65
CA GLU A 257 -26.27 18.89 -1.53
C GLU A 257 -25.00 19.25 -2.31
N GLU A 258 -23.81 18.89 -1.81
CA GLU A 258 -22.53 19.13 -2.48
C GLU A 258 -22.12 17.97 -3.41
N LEU A 259 -22.77 16.81 -3.29
CA LEU A 259 -22.49 15.60 -4.08
C LEU A 259 -23.12 15.67 -5.48
N ASP A 260 -22.64 16.59 -6.29
CA ASP A 260 -23.00 16.67 -7.71
C ASP A 260 -22.24 15.63 -8.55
N MET A 261 -22.97 14.62 -9.06
CA MET A 261 -22.41 13.54 -9.88
C MET A 261 -21.71 14.02 -11.14
N ARG A 262 -22.01 15.22 -11.66
CA ARG A 262 -21.31 15.78 -12.83
C ARG A 262 -19.83 16.04 -12.55
N LYS A 263 -19.47 16.37 -11.30
CA LYS A 263 -18.07 16.58 -10.87
C LYS A 263 -17.29 15.28 -10.70
N TYR A 264 -17.99 14.16 -10.56
CA TYR A 264 -17.39 12.84 -10.32
C TYR A 264 -17.42 11.95 -11.56
N VAL A 265 -18.41 12.11 -12.44
CA VAL A 265 -18.58 11.34 -13.68
C VAL A 265 -18.53 12.31 -14.85
N ARG A 266 -17.37 12.34 -15.51
CA ARG A 266 -17.05 13.29 -16.57
C ARG A 266 -16.64 12.58 -17.85
N SER A 267 -17.08 13.13 -18.99
CA SER A 267 -16.61 12.69 -20.30
C SER A 267 -15.35 13.44 -20.67
N VAL A 268 -14.43 12.78 -21.38
CA VAL A 268 -13.17 13.41 -21.83
C VAL A 268 -12.84 13.14 -23.29
N ASN A 269 -11.99 13.98 -23.87
CA ASN A 269 -11.35 13.77 -25.17
C ASN A 269 -9.97 13.07 -25.01
N SER A 270 -9.24 12.90 -26.13
CA SER A 270 -7.89 12.30 -26.17
C SER A 270 -6.82 13.07 -25.40
N ARG A 271 -7.05 14.35 -25.10
CA ARG A 271 -6.17 15.15 -24.25
C ARG A 271 -6.52 15.08 -22.77
N GLY A 272 -7.54 14.28 -22.41
CA GLY A 272 -8.04 14.19 -21.04
C GLY A 272 -8.83 15.42 -20.57
N GLU A 273 -9.16 16.33 -21.49
CA GLU A 273 -9.95 17.53 -21.22
C GLU A 273 -11.43 17.15 -21.13
N GLU A 274 -12.13 17.74 -20.16
CA GLU A 274 -13.56 17.55 -20.01
C GLU A 274 -14.33 18.15 -21.20
N ILE A 275 -15.34 17.42 -21.66
CA ILE A 275 -16.14 17.81 -22.81
C ILE A 275 -17.59 18.03 -22.45
N ASP A 276 -18.21 18.97 -23.14
CA ASP A 276 -19.65 19.17 -23.11
C ASP A 276 -20.36 18.01 -23.81
N GLU A 277 -21.43 17.53 -23.19
CA GLU A 277 -22.29 16.44 -23.64
C GLU A 277 -22.85 16.68 -25.04
N GLN A 278 -23.14 17.95 -25.38
CA GLN A 278 -23.64 18.31 -26.71
C GLN A 278 -22.61 18.10 -27.83
N LYS A 279 -21.31 18.06 -27.48
CA LYS A 279 -20.21 17.90 -28.45
C LYS A 279 -19.77 16.45 -28.64
N VAL A 280 -20.40 15.49 -27.96
CA VAL A 280 -20.04 14.07 -28.06
C VAL A 280 -20.12 13.55 -29.50
N GLN A 281 -21.12 14.00 -30.27
CA GLN A 281 -21.26 13.59 -31.68
C GLN A 281 -20.11 14.07 -32.58
N SER A 282 -19.47 15.19 -32.25
CA SER A 282 -18.31 15.72 -33.00
C SER A 282 -16.97 15.11 -32.59
N LEU A 283 -16.92 14.25 -31.56
CA LEU A 283 -15.67 13.63 -31.13
C LEU A 283 -15.14 12.66 -32.18
N GLU A 284 -13.82 12.70 -32.35
CA GLU A 284 -13.06 11.65 -32.99
C GLU A 284 -13.20 10.34 -32.20
N VAL A 285 -13.18 9.23 -32.92
CA VAL A 285 -13.25 7.91 -32.29
C VAL A 285 -11.87 7.58 -31.72
N MET A 286 -11.83 7.32 -30.43
CA MET A 286 -10.58 7.05 -29.72
C MET A 286 -10.18 5.58 -29.84
N ARG A 287 -8.88 5.33 -29.86
CA ARG A 287 -8.27 3.99 -29.84
C ARG A 287 -7.64 3.72 -28.49
N GLU A 288 -7.19 2.49 -28.28
CA GLU A 288 -6.60 2.04 -27.02
C GLU A 288 -5.47 2.95 -26.51
N LYS A 289 -4.58 3.37 -27.41
CA LYS A 289 -3.48 4.29 -27.08
C LYS A 289 -3.95 5.62 -26.51
N ASP A 290 -5.07 6.14 -27.02
CA ASP A 290 -5.64 7.40 -26.53
C ASP A 290 -6.26 7.23 -25.14
N VAL A 291 -6.86 6.05 -24.85
CA VAL A 291 -7.36 5.70 -23.51
C VAL A 291 -6.22 5.65 -22.49
N PHE A 292 -5.10 5.00 -22.83
CA PHE A 292 -3.94 4.95 -21.94
C PHE A 292 -3.28 6.32 -21.74
N GLN A 293 -3.32 7.20 -22.75
CA GLN A 293 -2.88 8.58 -22.59
C GLN A 293 -3.74 9.34 -21.56
N VAL A 294 -5.07 9.18 -21.61
CA VAL A 294 -5.97 9.75 -20.59
C VAL A 294 -5.65 9.19 -19.20
N MET A 295 -5.45 7.88 -19.09
CA MET A 295 -5.10 7.23 -17.81
C MET A 295 -3.77 7.75 -17.24
N ARG A 296 -2.76 7.93 -18.09
CA ARG A 296 -1.45 8.53 -17.72
C ARG A 296 -1.60 9.93 -17.15
N ILE A 297 -2.49 10.76 -17.70
CA ILE A 297 -2.71 12.14 -17.23
C ILE A 297 -3.31 12.18 -15.82
N ILE A 298 -4.22 11.24 -15.51
CA ILE A 298 -4.95 11.24 -14.24
C ILE A 298 -4.22 10.47 -13.13
N GLN A 299 -3.40 9.46 -13.45
CA GLN A 299 -2.86 8.53 -12.44
C GLN A 299 -1.92 9.20 -11.42
N ASP A 300 -1.10 10.16 -11.86
CA ASP A 300 -0.05 10.76 -11.01
C ASP A 300 -0.53 11.90 -10.10
N LYS A 301 -1.77 12.38 -10.27
CA LYS A 301 -2.28 13.58 -9.58
C LYS A 301 -3.27 13.22 -8.48
N PRO A 302 -3.04 13.53 -7.19
CA PRO A 302 -3.98 13.24 -6.12
C PRO A 302 -5.40 13.76 -6.40
N ILE A 303 -6.41 13.09 -5.85
CA ILE A 303 -7.80 13.59 -5.90
C ILE A 303 -7.98 14.58 -4.76
N GLU A 304 -7.97 15.87 -5.07
CA GLU A 304 -8.08 16.95 -4.09
C GLU A 304 -9.53 17.45 -3.93
N ASN A 305 -9.87 17.87 -2.71
CA ASN A 305 -11.11 18.60 -2.38
C ASN A 305 -12.44 17.91 -2.76
N LYS A 306 -12.44 16.58 -2.97
CA LYS A 306 -13.65 15.79 -3.20
C LYS A 306 -13.51 14.37 -2.62
N ALA A 307 -14.57 13.58 -2.65
CA ALA A 307 -14.47 12.16 -2.27
C ALA A 307 -13.42 11.47 -3.16
N PRO A 308 -12.57 10.58 -2.64
CA PRO A 308 -11.35 10.14 -3.34
C PRO A 308 -11.66 9.03 -4.36
N TRP A 309 -12.57 9.32 -5.28
CA TRP A 309 -12.93 8.52 -6.43
C TRP A 309 -13.44 9.42 -7.57
N GLU A 310 -13.31 8.96 -8.81
CA GLU A 310 -13.92 9.57 -9.99
C GLU A 310 -14.11 8.53 -11.10
N ILE A 311 -15.01 8.83 -12.04
CA ILE A 311 -15.28 8.04 -13.23
C ILE A 311 -15.02 8.93 -14.45
N VAL A 312 -14.11 8.48 -15.30
CA VAL A 312 -13.77 9.17 -16.54
C VAL A 312 -14.32 8.34 -17.69
N VAL A 313 -15.18 8.95 -18.50
CA VAL A 313 -15.92 8.28 -19.58
C VAL A 313 -15.35 8.71 -20.92
N ILE A 314 -15.10 7.73 -21.79
CA ILE A 314 -14.68 7.93 -23.17
C ILE A 314 -15.84 7.41 -24.04
N PRO A 315 -16.73 8.31 -24.51
CA PRO A 315 -18.02 7.92 -25.06
C PRO A 315 -17.96 7.30 -26.46
N LYS A 316 -16.87 7.56 -27.22
CA LYS A 316 -16.62 6.98 -28.54
C LYS A 316 -15.29 6.27 -28.55
N PHE A 317 -15.34 4.95 -28.48
CA PHE A 317 -14.16 4.10 -28.46
C PHE A 317 -14.29 2.97 -29.48
N THR A 318 -13.26 2.76 -30.29
CA THR A 318 -13.14 1.54 -31.08
C THR A 318 -12.27 0.57 -30.32
N TYR A 319 -12.87 -0.57 -29.99
CA TYR A 319 -12.15 -1.70 -29.44
C TYR A 319 -11.90 -2.70 -30.55
N ASP A 320 -10.68 -2.68 -31.11
CA ASP A 320 -10.29 -3.57 -32.19
C ASP A 320 -10.20 -5.01 -31.64
N LYS A 321 -11.24 -5.80 -31.91
CA LYS A 321 -11.15 -7.25 -32.02
C LYS A 321 -11.19 -7.53 -33.52
N GLY A 322 -10.17 -8.15 -34.09
CA GLY A 322 -10.00 -8.56 -35.48
C GLY A 322 -11.12 -9.43 -36.09
N GLU A 323 -12.37 -9.32 -35.66
CA GLU A 323 -13.53 -9.84 -36.39
C GLU A 323 -13.88 -8.92 -37.57
N SER A 324 -13.23 -9.20 -38.69
CA SER A 324 -13.63 -8.74 -40.01
C SER A 324 -14.82 -9.56 -40.52
N SER A 325 -16.05 -9.30 -40.03
CA SER A 325 -17.31 -9.63 -40.73
C SER A 325 -18.56 -9.30 -39.91
N GLY A 326 -19.00 -8.04 -39.95
CA GLY A 326 -20.27 -7.61 -39.35
C GLY A 326 -20.25 -6.12 -38.99
N GLU A 327 -21.41 -5.50 -38.81
CA GLU A 327 -21.53 -4.11 -38.33
C GLU A 327 -20.56 -3.87 -37.16
N GLN A 328 -19.71 -2.85 -37.28
CA GLN A 328 -18.73 -2.50 -36.25
C GLN A 328 -19.48 -2.14 -34.97
N ILE A 329 -19.50 -3.07 -34.01
CA ILE A 329 -20.15 -2.88 -32.72
C ILE A 329 -19.48 -1.68 -32.04
N LYS A 330 -20.29 -0.67 -31.71
CA LYS A 330 -19.81 0.53 -31.02
C LYS A 330 -19.45 0.18 -29.58
N HIS A 331 -18.36 0.76 -29.10
CA HIS A 331 -17.94 0.61 -27.71
C HIS A 331 -17.74 1.98 -27.08
N TYR A 332 -17.77 2.00 -25.76
CA TYR A 332 -17.30 3.11 -24.95
C TYR A 332 -16.45 2.57 -23.79
N ALA A 333 -15.55 3.40 -23.30
CA ALA A 333 -14.65 3.03 -22.22
C ALA A 333 -14.97 3.83 -20.96
N VAL A 334 -14.95 3.16 -19.82
CA VAL A 334 -15.18 3.76 -18.51
C VAL A 334 -13.99 3.46 -17.61
N ILE A 335 -13.29 4.51 -17.20
CA ILE A 335 -12.15 4.44 -16.30
C ILE A 335 -12.64 4.79 -14.90
N TYR A 336 -12.63 3.82 -14.00
CA TYR A 336 -12.85 4.02 -12.57
C TYR A 336 -11.53 4.33 -11.92
N ARG A 337 -11.49 5.44 -11.21
CA ARG A 337 -10.37 5.83 -10.39
C ARG A 337 -10.81 5.83 -8.93
N ILE A 338 -10.27 4.92 -8.13
CA ILE A 338 -10.72 4.72 -6.74
C ILE A 338 -9.50 4.67 -5.83
N HIS A 339 -9.50 5.49 -4.79
CA HIS A 339 -8.43 5.53 -3.80
C HIS A 339 -8.52 4.35 -2.82
N HIS A 340 -7.37 3.72 -2.54
CA HIS A 340 -7.32 2.51 -1.72
C HIS A 340 -7.82 2.68 -0.28
N SER A 341 -7.84 3.90 0.28
CA SER A 341 -8.47 4.14 1.60
C SER A 341 -9.96 3.81 1.64
N ILE A 342 -10.63 3.75 0.49
CA ILE A 342 -12.04 3.33 0.41
C ILE A 342 -12.10 1.79 0.51
N MET A 343 -11.36 1.10 -0.35
CA MET A 343 -11.50 -0.34 -0.55
C MET A 343 -10.30 -0.98 -1.29
N ASP A 344 -10.10 -2.29 -1.11
CA ASP A 344 -9.16 -3.09 -1.90
C ASP A 344 -9.78 -3.70 -3.18
N GLY A 345 -8.96 -4.34 -4.01
CA GLY A 345 -9.41 -4.91 -5.29
C GLY A 345 -10.50 -5.99 -5.17
N ILE A 346 -10.48 -6.80 -4.10
CA ILE A 346 -11.54 -7.79 -3.82
C ILE A 346 -12.85 -7.07 -3.48
N SER A 347 -12.78 -6.03 -2.66
CA SER A 347 -13.92 -5.19 -2.31
C SER A 347 -14.48 -4.44 -3.52
N THR A 348 -13.63 -3.96 -4.43
CA THR A 348 -14.08 -3.38 -5.71
C THR A 348 -14.87 -4.40 -6.53
N ALA A 349 -14.39 -5.64 -6.62
CA ALA A 349 -15.12 -6.71 -7.31
C ALA A 349 -16.44 -7.06 -6.59
N ASN A 350 -16.49 -6.99 -5.25
CA ASN A 350 -17.72 -7.15 -4.47
C ASN A 350 -18.75 -6.04 -4.72
N VAL A 351 -18.30 -4.79 -4.87
CA VAL A 351 -19.17 -3.65 -5.22
C VAL A 351 -19.70 -3.81 -6.65
N LEU A 352 -18.84 -4.24 -7.58
CA LEU A 352 -19.25 -4.59 -8.94
C LEU A 352 -20.36 -5.65 -8.93
N HIS A 353 -20.15 -6.75 -8.21
CA HIS A 353 -21.12 -7.84 -8.03
C HIS A 353 -22.45 -7.37 -7.46
N SER A 354 -22.42 -6.54 -6.42
CA SER A 354 -23.60 -6.37 -5.56
C SER A 354 -24.45 -5.16 -5.92
N VAL A 355 -23.87 -4.14 -6.59
CA VAL A 355 -24.55 -2.85 -6.80
C VAL A 355 -24.37 -2.29 -8.21
N MET A 356 -23.16 -2.40 -8.78
CA MET A 356 -22.91 -1.82 -10.10
C MET A 356 -23.48 -2.68 -11.23
N ALA A 357 -23.30 -4.00 -11.15
CA ALA A 357 -23.90 -4.96 -12.07
C ALA A 357 -25.43 -4.87 -12.03
N ASP A 358 -26.06 -5.04 -13.19
CA ASP A 358 -27.52 -5.09 -13.29
C ASP A 358 -28.10 -6.29 -12.55
N LYS A 359 -27.32 -7.37 -12.48
CA LYS A 359 -27.60 -8.57 -11.68
C LYS A 359 -26.31 -9.08 -11.03
N PRO A 360 -26.38 -9.67 -9.83
CA PRO A 360 -25.24 -10.38 -9.24
C PRO A 360 -24.74 -11.49 -10.17
N PHE A 361 -23.42 -11.70 -10.18
CA PHE A 361 -22.75 -12.70 -11.00
C PHE A 361 -21.99 -13.73 -10.16
N GLU A 362 -21.59 -14.84 -10.76
CA GLU A 362 -20.73 -15.80 -10.10
C GLU A 362 -19.26 -15.41 -10.14
N PHE A 363 -18.60 -15.43 -8.99
CA PHE A 363 -17.15 -15.30 -8.90
C PHE A 363 -16.47 -16.61 -9.27
N SER A 364 -15.35 -16.52 -9.98
CA SER A 364 -14.42 -17.66 -10.16
C SER A 364 -13.93 -18.23 -8.82
N LEU A 365 -13.70 -17.37 -7.83
CA LEU A 365 -13.44 -17.72 -6.44
C LEU A 365 -14.21 -16.74 -5.53
N ASP A 366 -15.29 -17.20 -4.90
CA ASP A 366 -16.10 -16.33 -4.05
C ASP A 366 -15.34 -15.94 -2.76
N PRO A 367 -15.01 -14.66 -2.56
CA PRO A 367 -14.17 -14.22 -1.44
C PRO A 367 -14.82 -14.40 -0.06
N ILE A 368 -16.13 -14.62 0.00
CA ILE A 368 -16.86 -14.82 1.27
C ILE A 368 -16.96 -16.29 1.66
N LYS A 369 -16.91 -17.20 0.68
CA LYS A 369 -17.05 -18.63 0.96
C LYS A 369 -15.77 -19.16 1.60
N PRO A 370 -15.87 -20.01 2.64
CA PRO A 370 -14.69 -20.66 3.20
C PRO A 370 -14.08 -21.62 2.18
N LEU A 371 -12.74 -21.65 2.10
CA LEU A 371 -11.97 -22.48 1.16
C LEU A 371 -11.97 -23.98 1.51
N GLY A 372 -13.06 -24.52 2.04
CA GLY A 372 -13.18 -25.92 2.47
C GLY A 372 -12.29 -26.31 3.66
N ARG A 373 -11.60 -25.35 4.29
CA ARG A 373 -10.78 -25.56 5.49
C ARG A 373 -11.60 -25.33 6.76
N ARG A 374 -11.27 -26.07 7.83
CA ARG A 374 -11.83 -25.85 9.17
C ARG A 374 -11.63 -24.40 9.58
N ARG A 375 -12.69 -23.74 10.07
CA ARG A 375 -12.57 -22.41 10.67
C ARG A 375 -11.71 -22.53 11.93
N ALA A 376 -10.62 -21.75 11.99
CA ALA A 376 -9.80 -21.69 13.19
C ALA A 376 -10.64 -21.18 14.38
N SER A 377 -10.41 -21.74 15.56
CA SER A 377 -11.04 -21.26 16.79
C SER A 377 -10.52 -19.86 17.14
N THR A 378 -11.23 -19.13 18.03
CA THR A 378 -10.78 -17.82 18.52
C THR A 378 -9.41 -17.91 19.18
N PHE A 379 -9.14 -19.00 19.91
CA PHE A 379 -7.83 -19.23 20.53
C PHE A 379 -6.73 -19.43 19.48
N GLU A 380 -6.96 -20.28 18.47
CA GLU A 380 -5.98 -20.51 17.39
C GLU A 380 -5.71 -19.24 16.59
N THR A 381 -6.76 -18.46 16.34
CA THR A 381 -6.64 -17.16 15.67
C THR A 381 -5.81 -16.21 16.53
N GLY A 382 -6.12 -16.09 17.83
CA GLY A 382 -5.36 -15.27 18.77
C GLY A 382 -3.90 -15.69 18.88
N LEU A 383 -3.63 -17.00 18.96
CA LEU A 383 -2.29 -17.56 18.96
C LEU A 383 -1.55 -17.25 17.66
N LEU A 384 -2.20 -17.34 16.51
CA LEU A 384 -1.61 -17.00 15.22
C LEU A 384 -1.21 -15.53 15.15
N TYR A 385 -2.07 -14.61 15.61
CA TYR A 385 -1.74 -13.18 15.71
C TYR A 385 -0.57 -12.95 16.67
N PHE A 386 -0.58 -13.58 17.84
CA PHE A 386 0.52 -13.49 18.81
C PHE A 386 1.85 -13.97 18.23
N LEU A 387 1.87 -15.12 17.54
CA LEU A 387 3.06 -15.65 16.87
C LEU A 387 3.51 -14.74 15.71
N GLY A 388 2.57 -14.15 14.98
CA GLY A 388 2.87 -13.13 13.97
C GLY A 388 3.53 -11.88 14.56
N LEU A 389 3.06 -11.42 15.72
CA LEU A 389 3.67 -10.31 16.47
C LEU A 389 5.10 -10.65 16.92
N LEU A 390 5.33 -11.87 17.43
CA LEU A 390 6.68 -12.32 17.80
C LEU A 390 7.62 -12.42 16.58
N SER A 391 7.06 -12.67 15.40
CA SER A 391 7.82 -12.76 14.15
C SER A 391 8.16 -11.40 13.52
N MET A 392 7.56 -10.31 14.02
CA MET A 392 7.74 -8.98 13.42
C MET A 392 9.19 -8.48 13.35
N PRO A 393 10.02 -8.62 14.40
CA PRO A 393 11.43 -8.24 14.32
C PRO A 393 12.16 -8.92 13.16
N ARG A 394 11.93 -10.22 12.96
CA ARG A 394 12.54 -10.99 11.85
C ARG A 394 12.10 -10.45 10.51
N VAL A 395 10.79 -10.25 10.33
CA VAL A 395 10.23 -9.77 9.06
C VAL A 395 10.71 -8.35 8.76
N THR A 396 10.72 -7.48 9.75
CA THR A 396 11.20 -6.10 9.62
C THR A 396 12.67 -6.07 9.24
N ILE A 397 13.53 -6.81 9.97
CA ILE A 397 14.96 -6.91 9.65
C ILE A 397 15.15 -7.51 8.25
N ARG A 398 14.44 -8.58 7.90
CA ARG A 398 14.55 -9.19 6.56
C ARG A 398 14.15 -8.20 5.48
N ASN A 399 13.06 -7.47 5.64
CA ASN A 399 12.59 -6.47 4.68
C ASN A 399 13.55 -5.28 4.55
N LEU A 400 14.16 -4.83 5.66
CA LEU A 400 15.17 -3.76 5.68
C LEU A 400 16.52 -4.23 5.09
N LEU A 401 16.94 -5.46 5.40
CA LEU A 401 18.20 -6.07 4.97
C LEU A 401 18.08 -6.88 3.67
N MET A 402 17.03 -6.73 2.86
CA MET A 402 17.00 -7.39 1.54
C MET A 402 18.05 -6.76 0.62
N VAL A 403 19.32 -7.12 0.83
CA VAL A 403 20.53 -6.64 0.14
C VAL A 403 20.42 -6.90 -1.37
N ASP A 404 19.71 -7.95 -1.77
CA ASP A 404 19.47 -8.30 -3.17
C ASP A 404 18.72 -7.18 -3.92
N ASN A 405 17.84 -6.43 -3.23
CA ASN A 405 17.27 -5.21 -3.81
C ASN A 405 18.32 -4.10 -3.86
N TYR A 406 19.18 -3.90 -2.84
CA TYR A 406 20.23 -2.86 -2.87
C TYR A 406 21.26 -3.03 -4.00
N GLN A 407 21.50 -4.26 -4.48
CA GLN A 407 22.46 -4.54 -5.56
C GLN A 407 21.92 -4.23 -6.96
N ASN A 408 20.62 -3.97 -7.11
CA ASN A 408 20.07 -3.49 -8.37
C ASN A 408 20.46 -2.00 -8.55
N LYS A 409 21.09 -1.64 -9.68
CA LYS A 409 21.52 -0.26 -10.00
C LYS A 409 20.37 0.77 -9.96
N TYR A 410 19.12 0.32 -10.03
CA TYR A 410 17.89 1.12 -9.85
C TYR A 410 17.42 1.26 -8.38
N CYS A 411 18.12 0.65 -7.43
CA CYS A 411 17.81 0.65 -6.01
C CYS A 411 18.71 1.58 -5.19
N LEU A 412 19.34 2.56 -5.84
CA LEU A 412 20.06 3.61 -5.14
C LEU A 412 19.11 4.32 -4.15
N PRO A 413 19.56 4.54 -2.89
CA PRO A 413 18.84 5.37 -1.93
C PRO A 413 18.45 6.71 -2.58
N GLY A 414 17.18 7.12 -2.44
CA GLY A 414 16.67 8.38 -2.98
C GLY A 414 15.97 8.32 -4.35
N HIS A 415 15.92 7.16 -5.04
CA HIS A 415 15.03 7.00 -6.20
C HIS A 415 13.57 6.94 -5.75
N GLN A 416 12.91 8.08 -5.83
CA GLN A 416 11.47 8.24 -5.65
C GLN A 416 10.78 8.24 -7.01
N LEU A 417 9.48 7.91 -7.02
CA LEU A 417 8.67 8.06 -8.23
C LEU A 417 8.59 9.54 -8.63
N THR A 418 8.83 9.81 -9.91
CA THR A 418 8.83 11.17 -10.46
C THR A 418 7.73 11.38 -11.48
N GLY A 419 7.15 10.30 -12.01
CA GLY A 419 6.19 10.36 -13.10
C GLY A 419 6.76 10.97 -14.39
N PRO A 420 5.94 11.06 -15.45
CA PRO A 420 4.62 10.44 -15.54
C PRO A 420 4.70 8.90 -15.56
N LYS A 421 3.62 8.24 -15.15
CA LYS A 421 3.47 6.78 -15.27
C LYS A 421 3.06 6.38 -16.68
N THR A 422 3.57 5.24 -17.13
CA THR A 422 3.17 4.61 -18.38
C THR A 422 2.39 3.34 -18.07
N LEU A 423 1.29 3.13 -18.79
CA LEU A 423 0.38 2.01 -18.62
C LEU A 423 0.31 1.19 -19.90
N SER A 424 0.16 -0.12 -19.77
CA SER A 424 -0.27 -1.01 -20.86
C SER A 424 -1.00 -2.22 -20.30
N TRP A 425 -1.57 -3.06 -21.15
CA TRP A 425 -2.10 -4.37 -20.78
C TRP A 425 -1.72 -5.44 -21.80
N SER A 426 -1.64 -6.70 -21.38
CA SER A 426 -1.43 -7.83 -22.29
C SER A 426 -2.70 -8.11 -23.07
N ARG A 427 -2.61 -8.76 -24.23
CA ARG A 427 -3.73 -9.48 -24.87
C ARG A 427 -4.48 -10.36 -23.85
N PRO A 428 -5.78 -10.65 -24.06
CA PRO A 428 -6.53 -11.49 -23.13
C PRO A 428 -5.92 -12.89 -23.10
N ILE A 429 -5.43 -13.31 -21.94
CA ILE A 429 -4.83 -14.62 -21.72
C ILE A 429 -5.96 -15.62 -21.46
N LYS A 430 -5.98 -16.75 -22.15
CA LYS A 430 -6.98 -17.80 -21.91
C LYS A 430 -6.74 -18.44 -20.54
N MET A 431 -7.79 -18.49 -19.72
CA MET A 431 -7.72 -19.15 -18.41
C MET A 431 -7.38 -20.64 -18.54
N ASP A 432 -7.90 -21.30 -19.57
CA ASP A 432 -7.60 -22.71 -19.82
C ASP A 432 -6.16 -22.97 -20.24
N ALA A 433 -5.52 -22.01 -20.95
CA ALA A 433 -4.10 -22.08 -21.24
C ALA A 433 -3.27 -21.99 -19.94
N LEU A 434 -3.60 -21.07 -19.04
CA LEU A 434 -2.94 -20.97 -17.73
C LEU A 434 -3.14 -22.24 -16.89
N LYS A 435 -4.36 -22.82 -16.89
CA LYS A 435 -4.64 -24.09 -16.21
C LYS A 435 -3.87 -25.27 -16.82
N ALA A 436 -3.73 -25.31 -18.14
CA ALA A 436 -2.96 -26.35 -18.83
C ALA A 436 -1.47 -26.26 -18.49
N ILE A 437 -0.87 -25.07 -18.58
CA ILE A 437 0.53 -24.83 -18.18
C ILE A 437 0.73 -25.25 -16.71
N LYS A 438 -0.15 -24.77 -15.81
CA LYS A 438 -0.11 -25.14 -14.39
C LYS A 438 -0.11 -26.66 -14.20
N THR A 439 -1.02 -27.36 -14.87
CA THR A 439 -1.23 -28.81 -14.70
C THR A 439 -0.04 -29.60 -15.24
N SER A 440 0.40 -29.31 -16.46
CA SER A 440 1.50 -30.01 -17.11
C SER A 440 2.86 -29.76 -16.45
N THR A 441 3.03 -28.61 -15.79
CA THR A 441 4.26 -28.27 -15.04
C THR A 441 4.14 -28.55 -13.54
N GLU A 442 3.02 -29.10 -13.06
CA GLU A 442 2.77 -29.38 -11.65
C GLU A 442 3.01 -28.16 -10.72
N THR A 443 2.73 -26.95 -11.21
CA THR A 443 2.94 -25.69 -10.48
C THR A 443 1.62 -25.01 -10.09
N SER A 444 1.64 -23.69 -9.81
CA SER A 444 0.46 -22.88 -9.57
C SER A 444 0.32 -21.78 -10.63
N ILE A 445 -0.91 -21.34 -10.93
CA ILE A 445 -1.14 -20.21 -11.86
C ILE A 445 -0.35 -18.98 -11.40
N TYR A 446 -0.32 -18.70 -10.09
CA TYR A 446 0.45 -17.59 -9.56
C TYR A 446 1.96 -17.71 -9.88
N THR A 447 2.53 -18.91 -9.76
CA THR A 447 3.94 -19.17 -10.09
C THR A 447 4.20 -19.01 -11.59
N VAL A 448 3.29 -19.44 -12.45
CA VAL A 448 3.36 -19.20 -13.90
C VAL A 448 3.48 -17.70 -14.18
N LEU A 449 2.58 -16.91 -13.61
CA LEU A 449 2.55 -15.45 -13.78
C LEU A 449 3.80 -14.78 -13.19
N LEU A 450 4.22 -15.17 -11.98
CA LEU A 450 5.43 -14.64 -11.33
C LEU A 450 6.69 -14.95 -12.16
N SER A 451 6.81 -16.17 -12.68
CA SER A 451 7.95 -16.58 -13.50
C SER A 451 8.00 -15.86 -14.84
N SER A 452 6.84 -15.60 -15.47
CA SER A 452 6.75 -14.81 -16.68
C SER A 452 7.11 -13.35 -16.44
N LEU A 453 6.74 -12.76 -15.30
CA LEU A 453 7.18 -11.41 -14.91
C LEU A 453 8.71 -11.35 -14.73
N GLY A 454 9.30 -12.32 -14.02
CA GLY A 454 10.76 -12.40 -13.86
C GLY A 454 11.49 -12.50 -15.20
N GLY A 455 10.98 -13.32 -16.12
CA GLY A 455 11.50 -13.44 -17.49
C GLY A 455 11.39 -12.14 -18.29
N ALA A 456 10.25 -11.46 -18.22
CA ALA A 456 10.03 -10.18 -18.90
C ALA A 456 11.00 -9.10 -18.40
N VAL A 457 11.16 -8.97 -17.08
CA VAL A 457 12.11 -8.04 -16.46
C VAL A 457 13.53 -8.35 -16.89
N ARG A 458 13.91 -9.64 -16.94
CA ARG A 458 15.22 -10.07 -17.44
C ARG A 458 15.43 -9.62 -18.89
N GLN A 459 14.47 -9.88 -19.78
CA GLN A 459 14.55 -9.47 -21.18
C GLN A 459 14.72 -7.95 -21.31
N PHE A 460 13.99 -7.18 -20.50
CA PHE A 460 14.12 -5.72 -20.45
C PHE A 460 15.52 -5.28 -19.98
N TYR A 461 16.07 -5.93 -18.96
CA TYR A 461 17.41 -5.60 -18.45
C TYR A 461 18.50 -5.91 -19.47
N VAL A 462 18.42 -7.08 -20.11
CA VAL A 462 19.36 -7.47 -21.17
C VAL A 462 19.28 -6.52 -22.37
N LYS A 463 18.07 -6.16 -22.82
CA LYS A 463 17.86 -5.22 -23.94
C LYS A 463 18.53 -3.86 -23.68
N ASN A 464 18.47 -3.37 -22.45
CA ASN A 464 18.99 -2.06 -22.07
C ASN A 464 20.43 -2.09 -21.55
N GLY A 465 21.12 -3.23 -21.62
CA GLY A 465 22.49 -3.37 -21.10
C GLY A 465 22.60 -3.20 -19.58
N ILE A 466 21.50 -3.41 -18.85
CA ILE A 466 21.45 -3.35 -17.39
C ILE A 466 22.05 -4.64 -16.85
N LYS A 467 23.06 -4.51 -15.99
CA LYS A 467 23.69 -5.66 -15.33
C LYS A 467 22.69 -6.28 -14.33
N ILE A 468 22.52 -7.59 -14.43
CA ILE A 468 21.77 -8.39 -13.45
C ILE A 468 22.80 -8.89 -12.45
N ASP A 469 22.75 -8.36 -11.23
CA ASP A 469 23.73 -8.61 -10.17
C ASP A 469 23.24 -9.56 -9.07
N CYS A 470 21.98 -9.99 -9.12
CA CYS A 470 21.46 -10.96 -8.17
C CYS A 470 20.42 -11.90 -8.78
N GLU A 471 20.35 -13.07 -8.16
CA GLU A 471 19.65 -14.22 -8.71
C GLU A 471 18.13 -14.05 -8.70
N ASN A 472 17.64 -13.51 -7.57
CA ASN A 472 16.23 -13.35 -7.27
C ASN A 472 15.92 -11.89 -6.97
N TYR A 473 14.92 -11.35 -7.65
CA TYR A 473 14.25 -10.11 -7.24
C TYR A 473 13.03 -10.42 -6.41
N HIS A 474 12.65 -9.52 -5.51
CA HIS A 474 11.47 -9.70 -4.68
C HIS A 474 10.29 -8.89 -5.23
N VAL A 475 9.17 -9.58 -5.46
CA VAL A 475 7.91 -9.01 -5.94
C VAL A 475 6.93 -8.97 -4.77
N MET A 476 6.44 -7.78 -4.45
CA MET A 476 5.40 -7.61 -3.44
C MET A 476 4.07 -8.14 -3.95
N THR A 477 3.56 -9.16 -3.25
CA THR A 477 2.33 -9.85 -3.59
C THR A 477 1.28 -9.56 -2.52
N PRO A 478 0.21 -8.81 -2.83
CA PRO A 478 -0.92 -8.69 -1.93
C PRO A 478 -1.69 -10.02 -1.88
N ILE A 479 -1.85 -10.55 -0.67
CA ILE A 479 -2.61 -11.77 -0.37
C ILE A 479 -3.86 -11.38 0.40
N ALA A 480 -5.03 -11.62 -0.18
CA ALA A 480 -6.32 -11.39 0.48
C ALA A 480 -6.49 -12.29 1.70
N LEU A 481 -6.94 -11.72 2.83
CA LEU A 481 -7.21 -12.47 4.07
C LEU A 481 -8.61 -13.09 4.04
N LEU A 482 -8.75 -14.17 3.27
CA LEU A 482 -9.99 -14.92 3.09
C LEU A 482 -10.36 -15.77 4.33
N PRO A 483 -11.66 -16.04 4.57
CA PRO A 483 -12.80 -15.43 3.90
C PRO A 483 -13.05 -13.99 4.38
N TYR A 484 -13.75 -13.21 3.56
CA TYR A 484 -14.25 -11.90 3.94
C TYR A 484 -15.51 -12.06 4.80
N PRO A 485 -15.72 -11.21 5.82
CA PRO A 485 -16.89 -11.32 6.69
C PRO A 485 -18.20 -10.92 5.99
N ASP A 486 -18.13 -10.00 5.02
CA ASP A 486 -19.25 -9.51 4.22
C ASP A 486 -18.70 -8.89 2.91
N ARG A 487 -19.59 -8.38 2.04
CA ARG A 487 -19.24 -7.70 0.78
C ARG A 487 -18.94 -6.19 0.95
N LYS A 488 -18.96 -5.64 2.18
CA LYS A 488 -18.80 -4.20 2.41
C LYS A 488 -17.37 -3.75 2.12
N PRO A 489 -17.17 -2.55 1.56
CA PRO A 489 -15.85 -2.05 1.19
C PRO A 489 -14.85 -1.96 2.36
N ARG A 490 -13.69 -2.58 2.19
CA ARG A 490 -12.61 -2.59 3.19
C ARG A 490 -11.26 -2.89 2.55
N ASN A 491 -10.19 -2.67 3.32
CA ASN A 491 -8.88 -3.24 3.03
C ASN A 491 -8.67 -4.48 3.91
N ARG A 492 -8.53 -5.66 3.31
CA ARG A 492 -8.36 -6.94 3.99
C ARG A 492 -7.39 -7.83 3.21
N PHE A 493 -6.14 -7.40 3.17
CA PHE A 493 -5.03 -8.14 2.60
C PHE A 493 -3.74 -7.87 3.38
N THR A 494 -2.72 -8.64 3.08
CA THR A 494 -1.35 -8.45 3.59
C THR A 494 -0.36 -8.59 2.44
N GLY A 495 0.80 -7.94 2.55
CA GLY A 495 1.85 -8.03 1.55
C GLY A 495 2.83 -9.15 1.88
N VAL A 496 3.24 -9.96 0.88
CA VAL A 496 4.34 -10.92 1.02
C VAL A 496 5.35 -10.71 -0.11
N LEU A 497 6.63 -10.68 0.24
CA LEU A 497 7.72 -10.59 -0.73
C LEU A 497 8.03 -11.96 -1.29
N MET A 498 7.69 -12.15 -2.56
CA MET A 498 7.91 -13.40 -3.27
C MET A 498 9.16 -13.27 -4.14
N PRO A 499 10.16 -14.16 -3.99
CA PRO A 499 11.31 -14.18 -4.87
C PRO A 499 10.87 -14.62 -6.26
N THR A 500 11.32 -13.89 -7.27
CA THR A 500 11.26 -14.29 -8.68
C THR A 500 12.67 -14.33 -9.22
N ASN A 501 13.03 -15.44 -9.83
CA ASN A 501 14.30 -15.59 -10.52
C ASN A 501 14.31 -14.65 -11.72
N VAL A 502 15.33 -13.79 -11.77
CA VAL A 502 15.63 -12.90 -12.91
C VAL A 502 16.98 -13.27 -13.50
N GLU A 503 17.82 -13.98 -12.75
CA GLU A 503 19.12 -14.47 -13.20
C GLU A 503 19.10 -15.98 -13.48
N GLU A 504 19.50 -16.32 -14.70
CA GLU A 504 20.55 -17.29 -14.99
C GLU A 504 20.92 -17.12 -16.47
N LYS A 505 22.19 -17.35 -16.81
CA LYS A 505 22.55 -17.62 -18.19
C LYS A 505 22.06 -19.04 -18.50
N ASN A 506 21.15 -19.18 -19.46
CA ASN A 506 20.70 -20.44 -20.05
C ASN A 506 19.59 -21.24 -19.33
N LEU A 507 18.90 -20.72 -18.30
CA LEU A 507 17.66 -21.38 -17.84
C LEU A 507 16.59 -21.30 -18.91
N SER A 508 16.00 -22.45 -19.22
CA SER A 508 14.73 -22.48 -19.93
C SER A 508 13.60 -21.85 -19.07
N PRO A 509 12.54 -21.31 -19.70
CA PRO A 509 11.39 -20.79 -18.97
C PRO A 509 10.76 -21.79 -17.98
N VAL A 510 10.81 -23.09 -18.30
CA VAL A 510 10.30 -24.18 -17.47
C VAL A 510 11.16 -24.40 -16.23
N GLU A 511 12.48 -24.41 -16.36
CA GLU A 511 13.37 -24.55 -15.20
C GLU A 511 13.24 -23.33 -14.27
N ARG A 512 13.14 -22.12 -14.83
CA ARG A 512 12.86 -20.90 -14.05
C ARG A 512 11.52 -20.98 -13.31
N LEU A 513 10.49 -21.53 -13.96
CA LEU A 513 9.18 -21.77 -13.35
C LEU A 513 9.28 -22.73 -12.17
N HIS A 514 9.95 -23.88 -12.33
CA HIS A 514 10.13 -24.84 -11.23
C HIS A 514 10.98 -24.29 -10.10
N LYS A 515 12.02 -23.51 -10.39
CA LYS A 515 12.84 -22.83 -9.39
C LYS A 515 12.01 -21.83 -8.58
N ASN A 516 11.21 -20.99 -9.25
CA ASN A 516 10.24 -20.11 -8.61
C ASN A 516 9.21 -20.91 -7.77
N PHE A 517 8.72 -22.04 -8.28
CA PHE A 517 7.78 -22.88 -7.55
C PHE A 517 8.39 -23.47 -6.28
N ASN A 518 9.62 -23.96 -6.35
CA ASN A 518 10.36 -24.51 -5.21
C ASN A 518 10.64 -23.41 -4.17
N ASN A 519 11.05 -22.21 -4.60
CA ASN A 519 11.23 -21.06 -3.72
C ASN A 519 9.92 -20.67 -3.01
N LEU A 520 8.80 -20.65 -3.73
CA LEU A 520 7.48 -20.40 -3.16
C LEU A 520 7.01 -21.52 -2.23
N LYS A 521 7.35 -22.78 -2.52
CA LYS A 521 7.02 -23.93 -1.68
C LYS A 521 7.80 -23.91 -0.37
N ALA A 522 9.08 -23.55 -0.41
CA ALA A 522 9.91 -23.32 0.78
C ALA A 522 9.37 -22.17 1.65
N LEU A 523 8.86 -21.11 1.02
CA LEU A 523 8.10 -20.06 1.72
C LEU A 523 6.72 -20.55 2.22
N GLY A 524 6.09 -21.50 1.53
CA GLY A 524 4.75 -22.00 1.80
C GLY A 524 4.66 -23.07 2.88
N SER A 525 5.76 -23.75 3.23
CA SER A 525 5.83 -24.68 4.36
C SER A 525 5.81 -23.92 5.69
N SER A 526 4.62 -23.68 6.22
CA SER A 526 4.31 -23.05 7.53
C SER A 526 4.71 -21.57 7.72
N SER A 527 5.80 -21.09 7.11
CA SER A 527 6.30 -19.72 7.28
C SER A 527 5.43 -18.66 6.61
N ALA A 528 4.85 -18.91 5.43
CA ALA A 528 4.01 -17.93 4.71
C ALA A 528 2.80 -17.43 5.52
N THR A 529 2.17 -18.27 6.35
CA THR A 529 1.01 -17.84 7.15
C THR A 529 1.44 -16.92 8.29
N PHE A 530 2.54 -17.24 8.96
CA PHE A 530 3.12 -16.37 10.00
C PHE A 530 3.68 -15.07 9.40
N LEU A 531 4.36 -15.14 8.26
CA LEU A 531 4.86 -13.98 7.52
C LEU A 531 3.71 -13.07 7.06
N ALA A 532 2.63 -13.65 6.55
CA ALA A 532 1.42 -12.92 6.15
C ALA A 532 0.79 -12.18 7.34
N VAL A 533 0.70 -12.83 8.50
CA VAL A 533 0.13 -12.21 9.72
C VAL A 533 1.09 -11.19 10.33
N ALA A 534 2.40 -11.43 10.29
CA ALA A 534 3.40 -10.44 10.67
C ALA A 534 3.27 -9.20 9.77
N ASN A 535 3.35 -9.35 8.44
CA ASN A 535 3.21 -8.23 7.51
C ASN A 535 1.87 -7.49 7.63
N TRP A 536 0.83 -8.12 8.18
CA TRP A 536 -0.46 -7.47 8.40
C TRP A 536 -0.40 -6.31 9.41
N TYR A 537 0.48 -6.35 10.42
CA TYR A 537 0.56 -5.19 11.33
C TYR A 537 1.25 -3.98 10.70
N PHE A 538 2.03 -4.13 9.63
CA PHE A 538 2.75 -3.01 9.04
C PHE A 538 1.81 -1.89 8.54
N PRO A 539 0.77 -2.17 7.71
CA PRO A 539 -0.24 -1.16 7.36
C PRO A 539 -0.96 -0.57 8.58
N VAL A 540 -1.23 -1.38 9.62
CA VAL A 540 -1.89 -0.92 10.84
C VAL A 540 -1.02 0.11 11.58
N VAL A 541 0.27 -0.21 11.78
CA VAL A 541 1.23 0.69 12.43
C VAL A 541 1.39 1.96 11.61
N MET A 542 1.61 1.86 10.30
CA MET A 542 1.74 3.03 9.45
C MET A 542 0.51 3.93 9.50
N GLY A 543 -0.71 3.38 9.52
CA GLY A 543 -1.92 4.20 9.57
C GLY A 543 -2.29 4.79 10.93
N ILE A 544 -1.64 4.38 12.04
CA ILE A 544 -1.72 5.13 13.30
C ILE A 544 -0.72 6.28 13.36
N LEU A 545 0.34 6.27 12.54
CA LEU A 545 1.36 7.31 12.54
C LEU A 545 0.85 8.61 11.89
N PRO A 546 1.32 9.77 12.36
CA PRO A 546 1.19 11.03 11.62
C PRO A 546 1.72 10.94 10.19
N LEU A 547 1.05 11.62 9.25
CA LEU A 547 1.32 11.54 7.81
C LEU A 547 2.76 11.90 7.41
N PHE A 548 3.41 12.86 8.10
CA PHE A 548 4.79 13.25 7.80
C PHE A 548 5.81 12.11 7.98
N LEU A 549 5.47 11.09 8.78
CA LEU A 549 6.33 9.92 8.98
C LEU A 549 6.13 8.84 7.90
N HIS A 550 5.05 8.92 7.11
CA HIS A 550 4.71 7.86 6.15
C HIS A 550 5.78 7.71 5.07
N LYS A 551 6.13 8.82 4.41
CA LYS A 551 7.14 8.86 3.36
C LYS A 551 8.54 8.43 3.83
N PRO A 552 9.15 9.03 4.88
CA PRO A 552 10.51 8.64 5.29
C PRO A 552 10.58 7.17 5.71
N ILE A 553 9.60 6.65 6.45
CA ILE A 553 9.58 5.23 6.84
C ILE A 553 9.40 4.32 5.62
N SER A 554 8.48 4.66 4.72
CA SER A 554 8.22 3.83 3.52
C SER A 554 9.43 3.78 2.57
N LEU A 555 10.23 4.84 2.51
CA LEU A 555 11.46 4.89 1.72
C LEU A 555 12.60 4.04 2.27
N LEU A 556 12.54 3.62 3.54
CA LEU A 556 13.47 2.63 4.10
C LEU A 556 13.19 1.21 3.57
N ILE A 557 12.02 0.97 2.98
CA ILE A 557 11.60 -0.34 2.48
C ILE A 557 11.85 -0.41 0.98
N HIS A 558 12.71 -1.34 0.57
CA HIS A 558 13.12 -1.51 -0.82
C HIS A 558 12.14 -2.37 -1.61
N LEU A 559 10.91 -1.89 -1.85
CA LEU A 559 9.92 -2.58 -2.70
C LEU A 559 9.92 -1.98 -4.09
N LYS A 560 10.26 -2.75 -5.13
CA LYS A 560 10.39 -2.23 -6.51
C LYS A 560 9.36 -2.76 -7.50
N MET A 561 8.83 -3.95 -7.24
CA MET A 561 7.85 -4.60 -8.11
C MET A 561 6.69 -5.13 -7.29
N SER A 562 5.48 -5.09 -7.86
CA SER A 562 4.30 -5.73 -7.28
C SER A 562 3.52 -6.52 -8.32
N LEU A 563 3.00 -7.68 -7.90
CA LEU A 563 2.17 -8.55 -8.71
C LEU A 563 0.91 -8.90 -7.91
N SER A 564 -0.24 -8.43 -8.37
CA SER A 564 -1.54 -8.68 -7.73
C SER A 564 -2.42 -9.56 -8.62
N ASN A 565 -3.19 -10.46 -8.02
CA ASN A 565 -4.13 -11.31 -8.74
C ASN A 565 -5.51 -11.26 -8.06
N VAL A 566 -6.47 -10.64 -8.74
CA VAL A 566 -7.83 -10.45 -8.24
C VAL A 566 -8.80 -11.32 -9.06
N PRO A 567 -9.55 -12.24 -8.41
CA PRO A 567 -10.60 -12.98 -9.08
C PRO A 567 -11.75 -12.04 -9.46
N GLY A 568 -12.24 -12.18 -10.69
CA GLY A 568 -13.41 -11.46 -11.18
C GLY A 568 -14.53 -12.40 -11.63
N PRO A 569 -15.48 -11.87 -12.42
CA PRO A 569 -16.65 -12.60 -12.89
C PRO A 569 -16.29 -13.82 -13.73
N ALA A 570 -16.97 -14.94 -13.49
CA ALA A 570 -16.88 -16.15 -14.30
C ALA A 570 -17.76 -16.09 -15.57
N GLU A 571 -18.71 -15.15 -15.63
CA GLU A 571 -19.71 -15.02 -16.68
C GLU A 571 -19.78 -13.59 -17.27
N ASP A 572 -20.60 -13.41 -18.31
CA ASP A 572 -20.87 -12.10 -18.90
C ASP A 572 -21.57 -11.19 -17.89
N VAL A 573 -21.02 -9.99 -17.68
CA VAL A 573 -21.60 -8.98 -16.76
C VAL A 573 -22.18 -7.83 -17.56
N PHE A 574 -23.39 -7.42 -17.16
CA PHE A 574 -24.10 -6.28 -17.71
C PHE A 574 -24.19 -5.17 -16.65
N ILE A 575 -23.95 -3.94 -17.06
CA ILE A 575 -24.02 -2.73 -16.26
C ILE A 575 -24.81 -1.65 -17.00
N TYR A 576 -25.28 -0.63 -16.28
CA TYR A 576 -25.96 0.52 -16.87
C TYR A 576 -27.20 0.17 -17.71
N GLU A 577 -27.98 -0.81 -17.27
CA GLU A 577 -29.24 -1.24 -17.91
C GLU A 577 -29.02 -1.92 -19.27
N GLY A 578 -28.10 -2.89 -19.31
CA GLY A 578 -27.88 -3.76 -20.48
C GLY A 578 -26.57 -3.53 -21.23
N GLY A 579 -25.70 -2.63 -20.77
CA GLY A 579 -24.35 -2.46 -21.31
C GLY A 579 -23.47 -3.65 -20.94
N LYS A 580 -23.15 -4.50 -21.92
CA LYS A 580 -22.30 -5.68 -21.72
C LYS A 580 -20.84 -5.27 -21.57
N ILE A 581 -20.19 -5.70 -20.50
CA ILE A 581 -18.75 -5.54 -20.36
C ILE A 581 -18.06 -6.57 -21.27
N VAL A 582 -17.15 -6.11 -22.13
CA VAL A 582 -16.39 -6.98 -23.04
C VAL A 582 -14.95 -7.22 -22.63
N ASP A 583 -14.40 -6.32 -21.84
CA ASP A 583 -13.06 -6.46 -21.26
C ASP A 583 -12.89 -5.57 -20.03
N ILE A 584 -12.04 -6.02 -19.11
CA ILE A 584 -11.76 -5.35 -17.84
C ILE A 584 -10.26 -5.41 -17.54
N GLY A 585 -9.66 -4.25 -17.26
CA GLY A 585 -8.29 -4.14 -16.77
C GLY A 585 -8.21 -3.43 -15.42
N ILE A 586 -7.24 -3.80 -14.57
CA ILE A 586 -7.01 -3.14 -13.27
C ILE A 586 -5.51 -2.87 -13.07
N TRP A 587 -5.15 -1.60 -12.87
CA TRP A 587 -3.81 -1.16 -12.56
C TRP A 587 -3.68 -0.83 -11.08
N LEU A 588 -2.61 -1.35 -10.47
CA LEU A 588 -2.28 -1.14 -9.07
C LEU A 588 -1.77 0.28 -8.83
N PRO A 589 -1.92 0.81 -7.61
CA PRO A 589 -1.17 1.98 -7.21
C PRO A 589 0.31 1.58 -7.08
N ILE A 590 1.19 2.42 -7.61
CA ILE A 590 2.62 2.33 -7.32
C ILE A 590 3.04 3.61 -6.61
N LYS A 591 3.74 3.46 -5.47
CA LYS A 591 4.01 4.54 -4.52
C LYS A 591 5.43 4.46 -3.97
N TYR A 592 5.92 5.59 -3.47
CA TYR A 592 7.24 5.74 -2.83
C TYR A 592 8.40 5.34 -3.73
N SER A 593 8.81 4.07 -3.69
CA SER A 593 9.90 3.52 -4.52
C SER A 593 9.47 2.26 -5.31
N LEU A 594 8.18 1.91 -5.26
CA LEU A 594 7.58 0.85 -6.07
C LEU A 594 7.50 1.32 -7.52
N GLY A 595 8.41 0.86 -8.37
CA GLY A 595 8.57 1.34 -9.74
C GLY A 595 7.71 0.62 -10.79
N LEU A 596 7.34 -0.64 -10.53
CA LEU A 596 6.56 -1.49 -11.44
C LEU A 596 5.40 -2.15 -10.70
N GLY A 597 4.21 -2.10 -11.27
CA GLY A 597 3.04 -2.82 -10.80
C GLY A 597 2.41 -3.62 -11.93
N MET A 598 2.05 -4.87 -11.66
CA MET A 598 1.27 -5.72 -12.56
C MET A 598 0.02 -6.22 -11.85
N GLY A 599 -1.14 -5.75 -12.27
CA GLY A 599 -2.44 -6.20 -11.78
C GLY A 599 -3.05 -7.22 -12.73
N LEU A 600 -3.47 -8.36 -12.21
CA LEU A 600 -4.21 -9.37 -12.96
C LEU A 600 -5.67 -9.36 -12.51
N PHE A 601 -6.57 -9.30 -13.48
CA PHE A 601 -8.00 -9.44 -13.27
C PHE A 601 -8.57 -10.48 -14.22
N SER A 602 -9.38 -11.39 -13.68
CA SER A 602 -10.06 -12.42 -14.48
C SER A 602 -11.47 -11.97 -14.85
N TYR A 603 -11.85 -12.22 -16.11
CA TYR A 603 -13.18 -11.93 -16.63
C TYR A 603 -13.53 -12.96 -17.70
N LYS A 604 -14.62 -13.71 -17.50
CA LYS A 604 -15.17 -14.69 -18.47
C LYS A 604 -14.08 -15.54 -19.16
N ASP A 605 -13.52 -16.49 -18.43
CA ASP A 605 -12.46 -17.42 -18.88
C ASP A 605 -11.20 -16.77 -19.46
N LYS A 606 -11.01 -15.47 -19.22
CA LYS A 606 -9.84 -14.71 -19.67
C LYS A 606 -9.20 -13.97 -18.51
N VAL A 607 -7.94 -13.61 -18.65
CA VAL A 607 -7.17 -12.79 -17.70
C VAL A 607 -6.46 -11.68 -18.46
N ARG A 608 -6.53 -10.45 -17.96
CA ARG A 608 -5.71 -9.33 -18.44
C ARG A 608 -4.57 -9.06 -17.45
N ALA A 609 -3.33 -8.99 -17.94
CA ALA A 609 -2.21 -8.49 -17.16
C ALA A 609 -2.02 -7.00 -17.45
N CYS A 610 -2.29 -6.15 -16.47
CA CYS A 610 -2.26 -4.69 -16.58
C CYS A 610 -0.99 -4.17 -15.92
N VAL A 611 -0.11 -3.55 -16.70
CA VAL A 611 1.22 -3.13 -16.27
C VAL A 611 1.27 -1.61 -16.15
N VAL A 612 1.77 -1.11 -15.03
CA VAL A 612 2.13 0.29 -14.82
C VAL A 612 3.58 0.38 -14.41
N GLY A 613 4.31 1.34 -14.96
CA GLY A 613 5.63 1.70 -14.43
C GLY A 613 5.90 3.18 -14.46
N ASP A 614 6.77 3.62 -13.57
CA ASP A 614 7.14 5.04 -13.41
C ASP A 614 8.36 5.40 -14.25
N LYS A 615 8.38 6.63 -14.79
CA LYS A 615 9.49 7.17 -15.57
C LYS A 615 10.84 7.14 -14.85
N ALA A 616 10.85 7.20 -13.51
CA ALA A 616 12.08 7.06 -12.72
C ALA A 616 12.82 5.75 -12.99
N TYR A 617 12.10 4.69 -13.39
CA TYR A 617 12.64 3.36 -13.68
C TYR A 617 12.60 3.00 -15.17
N TYR A 618 11.57 3.47 -15.88
CA TYR A 618 11.26 3.14 -17.26
C TYR A 618 11.20 4.42 -18.10
N GLN A 619 12.35 4.85 -18.58
CA GLN A 619 12.54 6.21 -19.13
C GLN A 619 11.86 6.41 -20.48
N ASN A 620 11.76 5.37 -21.30
CA ASN A 620 11.13 5.45 -22.61
C ASN A 620 9.65 5.10 -22.50
N ASP A 621 8.80 5.80 -23.27
CA ASP A 621 7.36 5.53 -23.29
C ASP A 621 7.01 4.11 -23.78
N THR A 622 7.92 3.44 -24.51
CA THR A 622 7.73 2.07 -25.01
C THR A 622 8.26 0.98 -24.07
N ASP A 623 8.90 1.34 -22.96
CA ASP A 623 9.50 0.36 -22.04
C ASP A 623 8.45 -0.55 -21.39
N ILE A 624 7.29 0.02 -21.01
CA ILE A 624 6.19 -0.72 -20.40
C ILE A 624 5.46 -1.59 -21.43
N GLU A 625 5.26 -1.11 -22.65
CA GLU A 625 4.73 -1.92 -23.76
C GLU A 625 5.65 -3.11 -24.08
N PHE A 626 6.97 -2.89 -24.05
CA PHE A 626 7.96 -3.94 -24.22
C PHE A 626 7.89 -4.98 -23.10
N LEU A 627 7.81 -4.55 -21.83
CA LEU A 627 7.68 -5.47 -20.69
C LEU A 627 6.44 -6.34 -20.80
N THR A 628 5.32 -5.76 -21.21
CA THR A 628 4.07 -6.48 -21.44
C THR A 628 4.22 -7.49 -22.59
N SER A 629 4.79 -7.09 -23.72
CA SER A 629 5.09 -8.00 -24.84
C SER A 629 6.05 -9.12 -24.44
N ALA A 630 7.07 -8.81 -23.63
CA ALA A 630 8.02 -9.79 -23.12
C ALA A 630 7.36 -10.79 -22.16
N PHE A 631 6.43 -10.31 -21.33
CA PHE A 631 5.62 -11.15 -20.45
C PHE A 631 4.73 -12.12 -21.25
N GLU A 632 4.10 -11.64 -22.33
CA GLU A 632 3.34 -12.49 -23.24
C GLU A 632 4.21 -13.54 -23.92
N ASN A 633 5.41 -13.15 -24.35
CA ASN A 633 6.37 -14.06 -24.95
C ASN A 633 6.77 -15.18 -23.96
N GLU A 634 7.00 -14.85 -22.69
CA GLU A 634 7.29 -15.86 -21.66
C GLU A 634 6.14 -16.86 -21.47
N LEU A 635 4.88 -16.39 -21.47
CA LEU A 635 3.73 -17.29 -21.45
C LEU A 635 3.65 -18.16 -22.72
N THR A 636 3.98 -17.61 -23.88
CA THR A 636 4.03 -18.34 -25.15
C THR A 636 5.09 -19.44 -25.10
N LEU A 637 6.28 -19.16 -24.56
CA LEU A 637 7.35 -20.14 -24.43
C LEU A 637 6.98 -21.27 -23.46
N LEU A 638 6.33 -20.94 -22.33
CA LEU A 638 5.78 -21.95 -21.43
C LEU A 638 4.69 -22.79 -22.08
N GLY A 639 3.80 -22.17 -22.86
CA GLY A 639 2.81 -22.85 -23.69
C GLY A 639 3.44 -23.86 -24.65
N ARG A 640 4.42 -23.40 -25.45
CA ARG A 640 5.14 -24.25 -26.41
C ARG A 640 5.83 -25.43 -25.75
N SER A 641 6.34 -25.25 -24.52
CA SER A 641 6.99 -26.34 -23.78
C SER A 641 6.05 -27.51 -23.45
N ILE A 642 4.73 -27.27 -23.46
CA ILE A 642 3.69 -28.29 -23.24
C ILE A 642 2.90 -28.60 -24.51
N GLY A 643 3.37 -28.15 -25.68
CA GLY A 643 2.71 -28.37 -26.97
C GLY A 643 1.47 -27.48 -27.23
N MET A 644 1.34 -26.36 -26.52
CA MET A 644 0.23 -25.41 -26.67
C MET A 644 0.69 -24.09 -27.29
N GLU A 645 0.17 -23.75 -28.46
CA GLU A 645 0.50 -22.47 -29.14
C GLU A 645 -0.54 -21.37 -28.89
N ASP A 646 -1.77 -21.77 -28.57
CA ASP A 646 -2.93 -20.88 -28.45
C ASP A 646 -3.15 -20.40 -27.00
N ILE A 647 -2.32 -19.44 -26.58
CA ILE A 647 -2.32 -18.90 -25.20
C ILE A 647 -3.23 -17.68 -25.03
N PHE A 648 -3.40 -16.90 -26.09
CA PHE A 648 -4.15 -15.65 -26.08
C PHE A 648 -5.42 -15.80 -26.89
N VAL A 649 -6.46 -15.09 -26.51
CA VAL A 649 -7.66 -14.95 -27.33
C VAL A 649 -7.23 -14.29 -28.65
N SER A 650 -7.60 -14.91 -29.77
CA SER A 650 -7.37 -14.34 -31.10
C SER A 650 -7.99 -12.95 -31.14
N GLU A 651 -7.21 -11.98 -31.61
CA GLU A 651 -7.69 -10.62 -31.79
C GLU A 651 -8.82 -10.59 -32.81
#